data_AF-A0A2E0HEP8-F1
#
_entry.id   AF-A0A2E0HEP8-F1
#
_cell.length_a   1.000
_cell.length_b   1.000
_cell.length_c   1.000
_cell.angle_alpha   90.00
_cell.angle_beta   90.00
_cell.angle_gamma   90.00
#
_symmetry.space_group_name_H-M   'P 1'
#
loop_
_entity.id
_entity.type
_entity.pdbx_description
1 polymer ?
#
loop_
_entity_poly.entity_id
_entity_poly.type
_entity_poly.pdbx_seq_one_letter_code
_entity_poly.pdbx_strand_id
1 'polypeptide(L)'
;MPGGCPVLAPATTGPRRLRQPITRQPCDMLELGSEPGDPMGRYLLTLLVLLLGVGGGLLLAPHYQLSATGLTPRPILTFADGAQYTGPLNAEGVAHGWGTLRWNNGDEYQGQFADGLMQGHGSFDSPQRYRYAGQFHQGVMHGQGEIHFSNGSHYSGGFRQGVISGNGIWVVPGDHVYSGQLRHDRYHGRGQIQYDNGDRYQGRFVDGEFHGTGVYITDAGDRYSGDFAGGIFSGKGALTHSDGSEHVGEFDNWRAQGDGVFTDADGNQYIGYFRDGMLDGKGEYLGADGERYQGDFEYQRFHGEGEWWNAAGEHYAGQFRYGVRHGDGTLTRHNPGGDPESYTGTWRQGELVAARGDLTIHTPETLTEHALYQQLPLLEQTLSQVAPGAADRIELFTLALAPYGAEEVFRREINFIETDFQHRFANAAHSIYLSNSRRSLDDRPLATLTSLERSLDTLGQRMNPEQDILFLYITSHGQRDRTIAFNQPGLALADLQADRLREMLDAAGIRWRVLVISACYSGGFIDSLKNANSLIITAAAADRTSFGCADNEDFTYFGDTFFKQALPQSASFAEAFHKADALIQEWEQAEGKTHSQPQLVEGSAITEQLARWRAQAHRATGLAGAPNKTGQ
;
A
#
# COMPACT_ATOMS: atom_id res chain seq x y z
N MET A 1 42.91 -7.76 -27.43
CA MET A 1 44.17 -7.24 -26.84
C MET A 1 44.13 -7.48 -25.34
N PRO A 2 44.63 -8.62 -24.84
CA PRO A 2 44.85 -8.85 -23.41
C PRO A 2 46.36 -8.98 -23.12
N GLY A 3 46.83 -8.44 -21.99
CA GLY A 3 48.11 -8.80 -21.36
C GLY A 3 47.84 -8.93 -19.87
N GLY A 4 48.14 -10.03 -19.16
CA GLY A 4 49.30 -10.92 -19.21
C GLY A 4 50.31 -10.43 -18.15
N CYS A 5 50.20 -10.87 -16.88
CA CYS A 5 51.05 -11.89 -16.17
C CYS A 5 52.56 -11.52 -16.06
N PRO A 6 53.39 -12.01 -15.08
CA PRO A 6 53.21 -13.12 -14.10
C PRO A 6 53.88 -13.00 -12.68
N VAL A 7 53.41 -13.83 -11.73
CA VAL A 7 54.09 -14.84 -10.84
C VAL A 7 55.50 -14.59 -10.23
N LEU A 8 55.69 -14.88 -8.91
CA LEU A 8 56.70 -15.82 -8.34
C LEU A 8 56.81 -15.77 -6.78
N ALA A 9 56.78 -16.95 -6.15
CA ALA A 9 57.44 -17.32 -4.88
C ALA A 9 58.47 -18.45 -5.20
N PRO A 10 59.22 -19.13 -4.29
CA PRO A 10 59.49 -19.02 -2.84
C PRO A 10 61.00 -19.27 -2.47
N ALA A 11 61.31 -19.74 -1.23
CA ALA A 11 62.55 -20.40 -0.70
C ALA A 11 63.53 -19.50 0.12
N THR A 12 64.27 -19.86 1.19
CA THR A 12 64.58 -21.11 1.94
C THR A 12 65.48 -20.82 3.19
N THR A 13 65.30 -21.57 4.29
CA THR A 13 66.25 -22.15 5.30
C THR A 13 67.53 -21.43 5.82
N GLY A 14 67.62 -21.26 7.17
CA GLY A 14 68.72 -21.31 8.21
C GLY A 14 70.22 -21.04 7.90
N PRO A 15 71.20 -21.08 8.86
CA PRO A 15 71.18 -21.43 10.31
C PRO A 15 72.05 -20.55 11.30
N ARG A 16 71.85 -20.79 12.63
CA ARG A 16 72.72 -20.66 13.85
C ARG A 16 74.01 -19.79 13.89
N ARG A 17 74.16 -18.95 14.96
CA ARG A 17 75.12 -19.16 16.10
C ARG A 17 74.98 -18.13 17.26
N LEU A 18 75.41 -18.61 18.44
CA LEU A 18 75.33 -18.10 19.83
C LEU A 18 76.15 -16.84 20.17
N ARG A 19 75.67 -16.04 21.16
CA ARG A 19 76.38 -15.60 22.40
C ARG A 19 75.43 -14.83 23.38
N GLN A 20 75.47 -15.19 24.66
CA GLN A 20 74.84 -14.56 25.84
C GLN A 20 75.69 -13.37 26.38
N PRO A 21 75.38 -12.71 27.54
CA PRO A 21 74.11 -12.12 28.02
C PRO A 21 74.32 -10.65 28.51
N ILE A 22 73.31 -9.78 28.44
CA ILE A 22 73.27 -8.54 29.27
C ILE A 22 71.83 -8.29 29.76
N THR A 23 71.73 -8.03 31.05
CA THR A 23 70.56 -7.77 31.90
C THR A 23 69.91 -6.41 31.64
N ARG A 24 68.56 -6.32 31.67
CA ARG A 24 67.73 -5.25 32.29
C ARG A 24 66.22 -5.48 32.10
N GLN A 25 65.45 -4.90 33.02
CA GLN A 25 64.04 -5.09 33.38
C GLN A 25 62.98 -4.77 32.28
N PRO A 26 61.74 -5.27 32.43
CA PRO A 26 60.62 -5.00 31.53
C PRO A 26 59.74 -3.85 32.03
N CYS A 27 59.22 -3.05 31.10
CA CYS A 27 57.86 -2.51 31.01
C CYS A 27 57.94 -1.20 30.23
N ASP A 28 57.54 -1.25 28.96
CA ASP A 28 56.91 -0.12 28.27
C ASP A 28 56.24 -0.69 27.02
N MET A 29 54.91 -0.61 27.00
CA MET A 29 54.14 -0.05 25.89
C MET A 29 52.64 -0.19 26.18
N LEU A 30 51.92 0.93 26.08
CA LEU A 30 50.93 1.15 25.03
C LEU A 30 50.33 2.57 25.17
N GLU A 31 50.56 3.40 24.14
CA GLU A 31 49.67 4.52 23.79
C GLU A 31 48.89 4.14 22.53
N LEU A 32 47.61 4.54 22.49
CA LEU A 32 46.60 4.20 21.50
C LEU A 32 46.55 5.18 20.32
N GLY A 33 46.16 4.68 19.14
CA GLY A 33 45.69 5.50 18.01
C GLY A 33 45.16 4.70 16.80
N SER A 34 43.82 4.72 16.62
CA SER A 34 42.95 4.54 15.41
C SER A 34 43.16 3.45 14.32
N GLU A 35 42.02 2.83 13.92
CA GLU A 35 41.64 1.68 13.04
C GLU A 35 42.16 1.57 11.58
N PRO A 36 41.78 0.57 10.71
CA PRO A 36 41.20 -0.81 10.87
C PRO A 36 41.95 -1.93 10.07
N GLY A 37 41.65 -3.22 10.35
CA GLY A 37 41.90 -4.35 9.41
C GLY A 37 42.38 -5.68 10.03
N ASP A 38 41.52 -6.70 10.06
CA ASP A 38 41.84 -8.11 10.41
C ASP A 38 42.72 -8.77 9.31
N PRO A 39 43.70 -9.65 9.65
CA PRO A 39 43.40 -11.07 9.80
C PRO A 39 44.16 -11.79 10.93
N MET A 40 43.41 -12.54 11.74
CA MET A 40 43.65 -13.95 12.10
C MET A 40 45.09 -14.41 12.37
N GLY A 41 45.32 -14.90 13.59
CA GLY A 41 46.15 -16.10 13.76
C GLY A 41 46.95 -16.21 15.05
N ARG A 42 46.37 -16.95 16.02
CA ARG A 42 47.03 -17.89 16.96
C ARG A 42 48.26 -17.37 17.75
N TYR A 43 48.22 -17.50 19.08
CA TYR A 43 48.88 -18.60 19.79
C TYR A 43 48.78 -18.41 21.32
N LEU A 44 48.14 -19.43 21.92
CA LEU A 44 48.38 -20.03 23.24
C LEU A 44 48.56 -19.12 24.47
N LEU A 45 47.49 -19.08 25.27
CA LEU A 45 47.52 -18.92 26.72
C LEU A 45 48.43 -20.00 27.31
N THR A 46 49.62 -19.62 27.77
CA THR A 46 50.49 -20.53 28.52
C THR A 46 50.23 -20.27 29.99
N LEU A 47 49.78 -21.31 30.71
CA LEU A 47 49.71 -21.37 32.16
C LEU A 47 51.00 -20.78 32.77
N LEU A 48 50.86 -19.86 33.71
CA LEU A 48 51.92 -19.56 34.67
C LEU A 48 51.42 -19.84 36.09
N VAL A 49 51.40 -21.13 36.39
CA VAL A 49 51.62 -21.62 37.75
C VAL A 49 53.11 -21.47 38.03
N LEU A 50 53.46 -20.55 38.92
CA LEU A 50 54.74 -20.50 39.65
C LEU A 50 54.38 -19.87 41.02
N LEU A 51 54.26 -20.63 42.11
CA LEU A 51 55.40 -21.14 42.88
C LEU A 51 56.56 -20.13 42.97
N LEU A 52 56.33 -19.07 43.74
CA LEU A 52 57.32 -18.54 44.68
C LEU A 52 56.82 -19.02 46.05
N GLY A 53 57.44 -19.97 46.73
CA GLY A 53 58.85 -19.98 47.08
C GLY A 53 58.89 -20.01 48.60
N VAL A 54 58.79 -21.22 49.16
CA VAL A 54 59.23 -21.50 50.53
C VAL A 54 60.69 -21.09 50.61
N GLY A 55 60.99 -20.03 51.36
CA GLY A 55 62.34 -19.60 51.66
C GLY A 55 62.59 -18.11 51.44
N GLY A 56 62.17 -17.29 52.40
CA GLY A 56 62.54 -15.86 52.40
C GLY A 56 61.81 -15.07 53.48
N GLY A 57 62.32 -15.14 54.72
CA GLY A 57 62.08 -14.17 55.79
C GLY A 57 60.65 -13.66 55.97
N LEU A 58 59.81 -14.45 56.64
CA LEU A 58 58.58 -13.95 57.25
C LEU A 58 58.92 -12.92 58.33
N LEU A 59 58.59 -11.65 58.11
CA LEU A 59 58.51 -10.66 59.19
C LEU A 59 57.08 -10.67 59.72
N LEU A 60 56.85 -11.44 60.79
CA LEU A 60 55.64 -11.37 61.60
C LEU A 60 55.76 -10.18 62.56
N ALA A 61 55.08 -9.08 62.27
CA ALA A 61 54.93 -7.96 63.20
C ALA A 61 53.53 -8.04 63.84
N PRO A 62 53.39 -8.41 65.13
CA PRO A 62 52.09 -8.40 65.78
C PRO A 62 51.69 -6.96 66.13
N HIS A 63 50.57 -6.50 65.58
CA HIS A 63 49.91 -5.27 66.03
C HIS A 63 48.54 -5.61 66.64
N TYR A 64 48.20 -4.94 67.75
CA TYR A 64 46.99 -5.20 68.54
C TYR A 64 45.93 -4.12 68.29
N GLN A 65 44.67 -4.50 68.07
CA GLN A 65 43.51 -3.60 68.12
C GLN A 65 42.51 -4.07 69.18
N LEU A 66 41.97 -3.14 69.96
CA LEU A 66 41.06 -3.38 71.09
C LEU A 66 39.62 -3.67 70.61
N SER A 67 39.04 -4.76 71.10
CA SER A 67 37.59 -5.01 71.09
C SER A 67 37.17 -5.71 72.40
N ALA A 68 35.92 -5.53 72.80
CA ALA A 68 35.39 -5.77 74.14
C ALA A 68 35.28 -7.25 74.58
N THR A 69 35.83 -8.21 73.83
CA THR A 69 35.79 -9.65 74.15
C THR A 69 37.09 -10.37 73.73
N GLY A 70 38.20 -10.09 74.41
CA GLY A 70 39.43 -10.90 74.37
C GLY A 70 40.39 -10.63 73.20
N LEU A 71 41.69 -10.71 73.48
CA LEU A 71 42.80 -10.54 72.51
C LEU A 71 42.84 -11.73 71.54
N THR A 72 42.37 -11.56 70.30
CA THR A 72 42.71 -12.48 69.21
C THR A 72 43.77 -11.81 68.33
N PRO A 73 45.00 -12.36 68.24
CA PRO A 73 46.03 -11.79 67.37
C PRO A 73 45.57 -11.91 65.91
N ARG A 74 45.57 -10.79 65.18
CA ARG A 74 45.50 -10.81 63.72
C ARG A 74 46.92 -10.66 63.20
N PRO A 75 47.60 -11.76 62.83
CA PRO A 75 48.94 -11.67 62.28
C PRO A 75 48.91 -10.85 60.98
N ILE A 76 49.90 -9.98 60.82
CA ILE A 76 50.22 -9.35 59.55
C ILE A 76 51.36 -10.16 58.93
N LEU A 77 51.08 -10.81 57.81
CA LEU A 77 52.09 -11.47 56.99
C LEU A 77 52.56 -10.50 55.92
N THR A 78 53.86 -10.21 55.89
CA THR A 78 54.47 -9.47 54.77
C THR A 78 55.21 -10.45 53.87
N PHE A 79 54.84 -10.48 52.59
CA PHE A 79 55.44 -11.32 51.57
C PHE A 79 56.70 -10.66 50.97
N ALA A 80 57.55 -11.45 50.31
CA ALA A 80 58.82 -10.97 49.75
C ALA A 80 58.64 -9.92 48.64
N ASP A 81 57.51 -9.94 47.95
CA ASP A 81 57.09 -8.95 46.95
C ASP A 81 56.51 -7.67 47.59
N GLY A 82 56.45 -7.62 48.93
CA GLY A 82 55.91 -6.55 49.77
C GLY A 82 54.40 -6.57 49.96
N ALA A 83 53.68 -7.55 49.40
CA ALA A 83 52.26 -7.72 49.69
C ALA A 83 52.03 -7.99 51.19
N GLN A 84 50.88 -7.60 51.71
CA GLN A 84 50.53 -7.71 53.13
C GLN A 84 49.20 -8.43 53.30
N TYR A 85 49.19 -9.56 54.01
CA TYR A 85 47.98 -10.25 54.45
C TYR A 85 47.69 -9.95 55.93
N THR A 86 46.43 -9.64 56.24
CA THR A 86 45.92 -9.46 57.60
C THR A 86 44.71 -10.38 57.79
N GLY A 87 44.83 -11.39 58.65
CA GLY A 87 43.75 -12.35 58.89
C GLY A 87 44.22 -13.60 59.65
N PRO A 88 43.33 -14.58 59.87
CA PRO A 88 43.68 -15.84 60.51
C PRO A 88 44.66 -16.67 59.67
N LEU A 89 45.44 -17.52 60.33
CA LEU A 89 46.32 -18.52 59.71
C LEU A 89 45.92 -19.91 60.21
N ASN A 90 46.12 -20.93 59.38
CA ASN A 90 46.01 -22.33 59.81
C ASN A 90 47.25 -22.76 60.63
N ALA A 91 47.28 -24.01 61.08
CA ALA A 91 48.37 -24.56 61.90
C ALA A 91 49.74 -24.53 61.18
N GLU A 92 49.71 -24.54 59.85
CA GLU A 92 50.87 -24.49 58.97
C GLU A 92 51.35 -23.06 58.69
N GLY A 93 50.68 -22.04 59.26
CA GLY A 93 51.02 -20.63 59.09
C GLY A 93 50.56 -20.04 57.76
N VAL A 94 49.62 -20.69 57.07
CA VAL A 94 49.08 -20.28 55.76
C VAL A 94 47.75 -19.53 55.95
N ALA A 95 47.49 -18.51 55.12
CA ALA A 95 46.26 -17.72 55.15
C ALA A 95 45.00 -18.61 55.07
N HIS A 96 44.09 -18.43 56.04
CA HIS A 96 42.88 -19.24 56.18
C HIS A 96 41.75 -18.43 56.83
N GLY A 97 40.50 -18.70 56.44
CA GLY A 97 39.33 -17.98 56.95
C GLY A 97 39.21 -16.57 56.36
N TRP A 98 38.49 -15.67 57.03
CA TRP A 98 38.25 -14.32 56.49
C TRP A 98 39.45 -13.39 56.74
N GLY A 99 40.01 -12.81 55.67
CA GLY A 99 41.18 -11.91 55.76
C GLY A 99 41.22 -10.88 54.64
N THR A 100 42.25 -10.03 54.70
CA THR A 100 42.54 -9.00 53.69
C THR A 100 43.95 -9.17 53.16
N LEU A 101 44.14 -9.22 51.84
CA LEU A 101 45.43 -9.25 51.17
C LEU A 101 45.59 -7.99 50.32
N ARG A 102 46.64 -7.22 50.57
CA ARG A 102 46.99 -5.98 49.86
C ARG A 102 48.28 -6.18 49.09
N TRP A 103 48.28 -5.89 47.80
CA TRP A 103 49.47 -5.95 46.96
C TRP A 103 50.10 -4.55 46.82
N ASN A 104 51.40 -4.52 46.51
CA ASN A 104 52.14 -3.27 46.33
C ASN A 104 51.66 -2.41 45.14
N ASN A 105 50.97 -3.01 44.18
CA ASN A 105 50.34 -2.31 43.06
C ASN A 105 49.01 -1.63 43.45
N GLY A 106 48.57 -1.76 44.70
CA GLY A 106 47.32 -1.20 45.20
C GLY A 106 46.10 -2.11 45.03
N ASP A 107 46.25 -3.29 44.43
CA ASP A 107 45.18 -4.29 44.43
C ASP A 107 44.90 -4.75 45.87
N GLU A 108 43.64 -5.02 46.18
CA GLU A 108 43.20 -5.51 47.48
C GLU A 108 42.15 -6.60 47.33
N TYR A 109 42.30 -7.70 48.06
CA TYR A 109 41.27 -8.71 48.24
C TYR A 109 40.80 -8.73 49.69
N GLN A 110 39.50 -8.81 49.91
CA GLN A 110 38.90 -9.04 51.22
C GLN A 110 37.90 -10.19 51.11
N GLY A 111 38.13 -11.30 51.81
CA GLY A 111 37.24 -12.45 51.72
C GLY A 111 37.78 -13.70 52.39
N GLN A 112 37.18 -14.85 52.04
CA GLN A 112 37.57 -16.13 52.60
C GLN A 112 38.84 -16.68 51.91
N PHE A 113 39.72 -17.27 52.71
CA PHE A 113 40.92 -17.96 52.27
C PHE A 113 40.85 -19.44 52.66
N ALA A 114 41.34 -20.32 51.78
CA ALA A 114 41.60 -21.72 52.08
C ALA A 114 42.94 -22.12 51.46
N ASP A 115 43.82 -22.73 52.24
CA ASP A 115 45.16 -23.14 51.83
C ASP A 115 45.97 -22.03 51.13
N GLY A 116 45.80 -20.79 51.58
CA GLY A 116 46.50 -19.63 51.04
C GLY A 116 45.88 -19.01 49.80
N LEU A 117 44.80 -19.59 49.26
CA LEU A 117 44.11 -19.14 48.06
C LEU A 117 42.78 -18.45 48.40
N MET A 118 42.41 -17.46 47.60
CA MET A 118 41.08 -16.83 47.64
C MET A 118 40.01 -17.89 47.33
N GLN A 119 39.02 -18.01 48.19
CA GLN A 119 38.01 -19.07 48.16
C GLN A 119 36.66 -18.52 48.61
N GLY A 120 35.54 -19.16 48.25
CA GLY A 120 34.24 -18.80 48.79
C GLY A 120 33.81 -17.38 48.38
N HIS A 121 33.27 -16.57 49.27
CA HIS A 121 32.83 -15.21 48.95
C HIS A 121 33.88 -14.16 49.35
N GLY A 122 34.05 -13.14 48.52
CA GLY A 122 34.93 -12.00 48.81
C GLY A 122 34.75 -10.86 47.81
N SER A 123 35.51 -9.80 48.02
CA SER A 123 35.67 -8.66 47.12
C SER A 123 37.12 -8.48 46.70
N PHE A 124 37.35 -8.08 45.45
CA PHE A 124 38.64 -7.75 44.88
C PHE A 124 38.56 -6.35 44.26
N ASP A 125 39.31 -5.39 44.79
CA ASP A 125 39.44 -4.04 44.27
C ASP A 125 40.79 -3.92 43.53
N SER A 126 40.73 -3.67 42.23
CA SER A 126 41.86 -3.25 41.41
C SER A 126 41.58 -1.82 40.93
N PRO A 127 42.08 -0.79 41.64
CA PRO A 127 41.64 0.59 41.45
C PRO A 127 41.73 1.13 40.02
N GLN A 128 42.63 0.59 39.20
CA GLN A 128 42.84 1.00 37.81
C GLN A 128 42.03 0.19 36.79
N ARG A 129 41.42 -0.94 37.19
CA ARG A 129 40.83 -1.91 36.26
C ARG A 129 39.38 -2.22 36.57
N TYR A 130 39.11 -2.79 37.75
CA TYR A 130 37.77 -3.23 38.11
C TYR A 130 37.65 -3.51 39.60
N ARG A 131 36.40 -3.57 40.07
CA ARG A 131 35.99 -4.08 41.38
C ARG A 131 35.10 -5.28 41.18
N TYR A 132 35.44 -6.40 41.80
CA TYR A 132 34.63 -7.62 41.78
C TYR A 132 34.13 -7.94 43.19
N ALA A 133 32.88 -8.35 43.32
CA ALA A 133 32.31 -8.91 44.54
C ALA A 133 31.55 -10.19 44.18
N GLY A 134 31.94 -11.31 44.77
CA GLY A 134 31.31 -12.58 44.42
C GLY A 134 32.07 -13.80 44.90
N GLN A 135 31.86 -14.89 44.20
CA GLN A 135 32.44 -16.19 44.51
C GLN A 135 33.84 -16.37 43.90
N PHE A 136 34.69 -17.10 44.62
CA PHE A 136 36.06 -17.44 44.28
C PHE A 136 36.27 -18.94 44.51
N HIS A 137 37.06 -19.56 43.63
CA HIS A 137 37.47 -20.95 43.79
C HIS A 137 38.93 -21.10 43.36
N GLN A 138 39.80 -21.57 44.25
CA GLN A 138 41.22 -21.79 43.98
C GLN A 138 41.92 -20.54 43.42
N GLY A 139 41.64 -19.38 44.03
CA GLY A 139 42.29 -18.12 43.69
C GLY A 139 41.70 -17.37 42.48
N VAL A 140 40.67 -17.87 41.81
CA VAL A 140 40.06 -17.21 40.64
C VAL A 140 38.56 -16.96 40.83
N MET A 141 38.04 -15.94 40.14
CA MET A 141 36.59 -15.64 40.11
C MET A 141 35.82 -16.86 39.57
N HIS A 142 34.75 -17.24 40.25
CA HIS A 142 33.97 -18.44 39.93
C HIS A 142 32.55 -18.29 40.46
N GLY A 143 31.56 -18.95 39.86
CA GLY A 143 30.20 -18.94 40.40
C GLY A 143 29.47 -17.62 40.13
N GLN A 144 28.70 -17.11 41.07
CA GLN A 144 27.96 -15.84 40.91
C GLN A 144 28.77 -14.66 41.46
N GLY A 145 28.71 -13.51 40.77
CA GLY A 145 29.34 -12.27 41.22
C GLY A 145 28.91 -11.05 40.42
N GLU A 146 29.43 -9.91 40.84
CA GLU A 146 29.27 -8.60 40.19
C GLU A 146 30.65 -7.98 39.97
N ILE A 147 30.88 -7.45 38.77
CA ILE A 147 32.12 -6.74 38.40
C ILE A 147 31.77 -5.35 37.87
N HIS A 148 32.41 -4.33 38.42
CA HIS A 148 32.37 -2.94 37.93
C HIS A 148 33.71 -2.59 37.33
N PHE A 149 33.74 -2.25 36.05
CA PHE A 149 34.94 -1.86 35.32
C PHE A 149 35.23 -0.37 35.45
N SER A 150 36.49 0.04 35.31
CA SER A 150 36.91 1.44 35.39
C SER A 150 36.33 2.31 34.26
N ASN A 151 35.92 1.71 33.15
CA ASN A 151 35.20 2.40 32.06
C ASN A 151 33.70 2.63 32.36
N GLY A 152 33.21 2.28 33.55
CA GLY A 152 31.81 2.41 33.97
C GLY A 152 30.91 1.22 33.60
N SER A 153 31.37 0.29 32.75
CA SER A 153 30.63 -0.93 32.47
C SER A 153 30.48 -1.77 33.74
N HIS A 154 29.37 -2.50 33.86
CA HIS A 154 29.20 -3.46 34.95
C HIS A 154 28.47 -4.71 34.49
N TYR A 155 28.84 -5.84 35.10
CA TYR A 155 28.24 -7.14 34.83
C TYR A 155 27.86 -7.84 36.12
N SER A 156 26.66 -8.41 36.14
CA SER A 156 26.15 -9.24 37.24
C SER A 156 25.74 -10.60 36.69
N GLY A 157 26.37 -11.67 37.17
CA GLY A 157 26.04 -13.03 36.73
C GLY A 157 27.13 -14.06 36.98
N GLY A 158 27.17 -15.05 36.08
CA GLY A 158 28.07 -16.20 36.19
C GLY A 158 29.52 -15.95 35.76
N PHE A 159 30.44 -16.60 36.47
CA PHE A 159 31.88 -16.65 36.22
C PHE A 159 32.37 -18.11 36.27
N ARG A 160 33.34 -18.46 35.42
CA ARG A 160 33.98 -19.77 35.43
C ARG A 160 35.46 -19.64 35.09
N GLN A 161 36.32 -20.06 36.02
CA GLN A 161 37.79 -20.03 35.84
C GLN A 161 38.33 -18.63 35.52
N GLY A 162 37.81 -17.60 36.19
CA GLY A 162 38.25 -16.22 36.03
C GLY A 162 37.60 -15.44 34.88
N VAL A 163 36.79 -16.08 34.02
CA VAL A 163 36.10 -15.41 32.90
C VAL A 163 34.59 -15.37 33.10
N ILE A 164 33.93 -14.40 32.47
CA ILE A 164 32.48 -14.27 32.44
C ILE A 164 31.89 -15.44 31.64
N SER A 165 31.00 -16.20 32.27
CA SER A 165 30.36 -17.36 31.65
C SER A 165 29.09 -17.76 32.41
N GLY A 166 28.01 -18.05 31.67
CA GLY A 166 26.72 -18.44 32.25
C GLY A 166 25.64 -17.45 31.83
N ASN A 167 24.67 -17.18 32.69
CA ASN A 167 23.68 -16.13 32.46
C ASN A 167 24.05 -14.89 33.28
N GLY A 168 23.76 -13.70 32.74
CA GLY A 168 23.96 -12.46 33.46
C GLY A 168 23.42 -11.25 32.72
N ILE A 169 23.54 -10.10 33.36
CA ILE A 169 23.20 -8.78 32.85
C ILE A 169 24.50 -7.99 32.70
N TRP A 170 24.76 -7.46 31.50
CA TRP A 170 25.89 -6.59 31.21
C TRP A 170 25.37 -5.22 30.79
N VAL A 171 25.71 -4.19 31.55
CA VAL A 171 25.41 -2.80 31.22
C VAL A 171 26.68 -2.13 30.71
N VAL A 172 26.61 -1.58 29.51
CA VAL A 172 27.65 -0.77 28.87
C VAL A 172 27.10 0.65 28.74
N PRO A 173 27.45 1.56 29.67
CA PRO A 173 26.90 2.92 29.68
C PRO A 173 27.15 3.66 28.37
N GLY A 174 26.12 4.31 27.81
CA GLY A 174 26.23 5.05 26.56
C GLY A 174 26.12 4.18 25.31
N ASP A 175 25.86 2.89 25.46
CA ASP A 175 25.83 1.92 24.36
C ASP A 175 24.62 0.98 24.48
N HIS A 176 24.60 0.06 25.44
CA HIS A 176 23.50 -0.91 25.57
C HIS A 176 23.44 -1.65 26.93
N VAL A 177 22.30 -2.31 27.14
CA VAL A 177 22.08 -3.31 28.19
C VAL A 177 21.83 -4.68 27.57
N TYR A 178 22.67 -5.65 27.90
CA TYR A 178 22.52 -7.05 27.52
C TYR A 178 21.99 -7.89 28.70
N SER A 179 21.07 -8.81 28.43
CA SER A 179 20.64 -9.85 29.37
C SER A 179 20.55 -11.18 28.65
N GLY A 180 21.29 -12.19 29.10
CA GLY A 180 21.30 -13.48 28.43
C GLY A 180 22.49 -14.35 28.78
N GLN A 181 22.82 -15.24 27.86
CA GLN A 181 23.89 -16.22 27.97
C GLN A 181 25.24 -15.64 27.48
N LEU A 182 26.31 -15.92 28.23
CA LEU A 182 27.67 -15.52 27.94
C LEU A 182 28.63 -16.71 28.02
N ARG A 183 29.67 -16.69 27.17
CA ARG A 183 30.68 -17.73 27.12
C ARG A 183 32.05 -17.12 26.77
N HIS A 184 33.01 -17.25 27.69
CA HIS A 184 34.36 -16.67 27.55
C HIS A 184 34.30 -15.18 27.20
N ASP A 185 33.63 -14.41 28.05
CA ASP A 185 33.55 -12.93 27.94
C ASP A 185 32.80 -12.40 26.69
N ARG A 186 32.06 -13.26 25.97
CA ARG A 186 31.25 -12.86 24.79
C ARG A 186 29.79 -13.30 24.90
N TYR A 187 28.88 -12.53 24.29
CA TYR A 187 27.48 -12.90 24.14
C TYR A 187 27.35 -14.19 23.33
N HIS A 188 26.61 -15.16 23.83
CA HIS A 188 26.52 -16.47 23.20
C HIS A 188 25.26 -17.21 23.63
N GLY A 189 24.54 -17.84 22.71
CA GLY A 189 23.28 -18.50 23.04
C GLY A 189 22.11 -17.52 23.04
N ARG A 190 21.07 -17.73 23.86
CA ARG A 190 19.89 -16.84 23.87
C ARG A 190 20.12 -15.59 24.71
N GLY A 191 19.67 -14.44 24.22
CA GLY A 191 19.73 -13.19 24.96
C GLY A 191 18.86 -12.09 24.35
N GLN A 192 18.86 -10.95 25.04
CA GLN A 192 18.23 -9.71 24.62
C GLN A 192 19.22 -8.56 24.81
N ILE A 193 19.23 -7.62 23.88
CA ILE A 193 20.01 -6.39 23.93
C ILE A 193 19.06 -5.20 23.72
N GLN A 194 19.20 -4.18 24.56
CA GLN A 194 18.52 -2.90 24.42
C GLN A 194 19.61 -1.85 24.26
N TYR A 195 19.64 -1.19 23.11
CA TYR A 195 20.58 -0.13 22.82
C TYR A 195 20.07 1.21 23.38
N ASP A 196 21.00 2.12 23.68
CA ASP A 196 20.72 3.46 24.18
C ASP A 196 20.02 4.33 23.14
N ASN A 197 20.13 3.99 21.84
CA ASN A 197 19.41 4.65 20.76
C ASN A 197 17.93 4.23 20.65
N GLY A 198 17.45 3.29 21.48
CA GLY A 198 16.08 2.78 21.48
C GLY A 198 15.89 1.43 20.79
N ASP A 199 16.84 1.02 19.94
CA ASP A 199 16.77 -0.26 19.22
C ASP A 199 16.86 -1.45 20.18
N ARG A 200 16.19 -2.55 19.82
CA ARG A 200 16.17 -3.78 20.63
C ARG A 200 16.27 -5.01 19.77
N TYR A 201 17.02 -6.00 20.26
CA TYR A 201 17.09 -7.32 19.66
C TYR A 201 16.87 -8.42 20.70
N GLN A 202 16.11 -9.44 20.32
CA GLN A 202 15.90 -10.66 21.09
C GLN A 202 16.09 -11.86 20.19
N GLY A 203 17.06 -12.73 20.51
CA GLY A 203 17.37 -13.87 19.66
C GLY A 203 18.57 -14.66 20.13
N ARG A 204 19.27 -15.30 19.19
CA ARG A 204 20.49 -16.05 19.49
C ARG A 204 21.74 -15.26 19.11
N PHE A 205 22.81 -15.53 19.82
CA PHE A 205 24.11 -14.91 19.66
C PHE A 205 25.18 -15.98 19.43
N VAL A 206 26.17 -15.66 18.61
CA VAL A 206 27.40 -16.44 18.49
C VAL A 206 28.58 -15.48 18.53
N ASP A 207 29.37 -15.55 19.60
CA ASP A 207 30.63 -14.81 19.74
C ASP A 207 30.47 -13.28 19.64
N GLY A 208 29.35 -12.76 20.15
CA GLY A 208 29.01 -11.33 20.15
C GLY A 208 28.01 -10.92 19.08
N GLU A 209 27.84 -11.71 18.01
CA GLU A 209 27.02 -11.34 16.85
C GLU A 209 25.62 -11.98 16.89
N PHE A 210 24.62 -11.29 16.34
CA PHE A 210 23.29 -11.86 16.11
C PHE A 210 23.37 -13.06 15.17
N HIS A 211 22.66 -14.13 15.50
CA HIS A 211 22.73 -15.38 14.77
C HIS A 211 21.45 -16.21 14.87
N GLY A 212 21.13 -16.99 13.84
CA GLY A 212 19.92 -17.81 13.81
C GLY A 212 18.65 -16.97 13.87
N THR A 213 17.60 -17.45 14.52
CA THR A 213 16.32 -16.74 14.59
C THR A 213 16.32 -15.65 15.67
N GLY A 214 15.72 -14.50 15.35
CA GLY A 214 15.55 -13.40 16.28
C GLY A 214 14.48 -12.39 15.85
N VAL A 215 14.25 -11.41 16.72
CA VAL A 215 13.39 -10.26 16.47
C VAL A 215 14.21 -9.00 16.74
N TYR A 216 14.25 -8.09 15.77
CA TYR A 216 14.86 -6.78 15.89
C TYR A 216 13.77 -5.73 15.76
N ILE A 217 13.74 -4.74 16.66
CA ILE A 217 12.79 -3.63 16.59
C ILE A 217 13.59 -2.34 16.72
N THR A 218 13.40 -1.44 15.75
CA THR A 218 14.04 -0.12 15.75
C THR A 218 13.33 0.83 16.72
N ASP A 219 13.98 1.93 17.09
CA ASP A 219 13.35 3.03 17.84
C ASP A 219 12.14 3.63 17.10
N ALA A 220 12.22 3.68 15.76
CA ALA A 220 11.13 4.15 14.89
C ALA A 220 9.90 3.22 14.88
N GLY A 221 10.03 1.99 15.40
CA GLY A 221 8.93 1.01 15.51
C GLY A 221 8.93 -0.08 14.46
N ASP A 222 9.80 0.00 13.44
CA ASP A 222 9.95 -1.07 12.44
C ASP A 222 10.43 -2.36 13.11
N ARG A 223 9.80 -3.47 12.74
CA ARG A 223 10.01 -4.78 13.35
C ARG A 223 10.40 -5.81 12.29
N TYR A 224 11.58 -6.39 12.45
CA TYR A 224 11.98 -7.58 11.70
C TYR A 224 11.89 -8.83 12.58
N SER A 225 11.37 -9.92 12.02
CA SER A 225 11.34 -11.25 12.63
C SER A 225 11.83 -12.28 11.62
N GLY A 226 13.02 -12.85 11.83
CA GLY A 226 13.60 -13.77 10.86
C GLY A 226 14.99 -14.27 11.21
N ASP A 227 15.69 -14.71 10.17
CA ASP A 227 17.04 -15.27 10.25
C ASP A 227 18.12 -14.16 10.27
N PHE A 228 19.19 -14.43 11.02
CA PHE A 228 20.38 -13.59 11.18
C PHE A 228 21.66 -14.42 10.98
N ALA A 229 22.63 -13.86 10.27
CA ALA A 229 23.97 -14.42 10.14
C ALA A 229 25.02 -13.32 10.19
N GLY A 230 25.97 -13.42 11.11
CA GLY A 230 27.08 -12.46 11.23
C GLY A 230 26.63 -11.04 11.56
N GLY A 231 25.55 -10.89 12.36
CA GLY A 231 24.97 -9.57 12.65
C GLY A 231 24.09 -8.97 11.55
N ILE A 232 23.94 -9.64 10.40
CA ILE A 232 23.16 -9.15 9.25
C ILE A 232 21.83 -9.90 9.14
N PHE A 233 20.79 -9.18 8.71
CA PHE A 233 19.47 -9.69 8.33
C PHE A 233 19.62 -10.53 7.06
N SER A 234 19.48 -11.84 7.17
CA SER A 234 19.79 -12.74 6.05
C SER A 234 18.87 -13.94 6.06
N GLY A 235 18.32 -14.33 4.91
CA GLY A 235 17.46 -15.49 4.79
C GLY A 235 15.99 -15.12 4.93
N LYS A 236 15.18 -15.99 5.54
CA LYS A 236 13.72 -15.80 5.57
C LYS A 236 13.30 -14.94 6.76
N GLY A 237 12.38 -14.02 6.52
CA GLY A 237 11.87 -13.15 7.57
C GLY A 237 10.57 -12.46 7.21
N ALA A 238 10.09 -11.65 8.16
CA ALA A 238 9.01 -10.70 8.00
C ALA A 238 9.48 -9.33 8.53
N LEU A 239 9.34 -8.29 7.72
CA LEU A 239 9.60 -6.90 8.07
C LEU A 239 8.28 -6.14 8.08
N THR A 240 7.88 -5.63 9.24
CA THR A 240 6.72 -4.77 9.41
C THR A 240 7.20 -3.34 9.68
N HIS A 241 6.78 -2.39 8.87
CA HIS A 241 7.09 -0.98 9.06
C HIS A 241 6.07 -0.29 9.97
N SER A 242 6.47 0.86 10.52
CA SER A 242 5.62 1.69 11.39
C SER A 242 4.33 2.19 10.74
N ASP A 243 4.27 2.26 9.40
CA ASP A 243 3.09 2.64 8.62
C ASP A 243 2.09 1.49 8.41
N GLY A 244 2.43 0.29 8.86
CA GLY A 244 1.61 -0.93 8.71
C GLY A 244 1.96 -1.78 7.49
N SER A 245 2.81 -1.31 6.58
CA SER A 245 3.28 -2.12 5.46
C SER A 245 4.14 -3.31 5.94
N GLU A 246 4.04 -4.43 5.24
CA GLU A 246 4.68 -5.68 5.62
C GLU A 246 5.33 -6.36 4.40
N HIS A 247 6.56 -6.84 4.56
CA HIS A 247 7.20 -7.71 3.59
C HIS A 247 7.55 -9.07 4.23
N VAL A 248 7.09 -10.16 3.62
CA VAL A 248 7.39 -11.54 4.01
C VAL A 248 8.11 -12.22 2.86
N GLY A 249 9.36 -12.64 3.08
CA GLY A 249 10.17 -13.20 2.01
C GLY A 249 11.62 -13.45 2.42
N GLU A 250 12.50 -13.52 1.42
CA GLU A 250 13.94 -13.55 1.65
C GLU A 250 14.51 -12.12 1.76
N PHE A 251 15.52 -11.98 2.61
CA PHE A 251 16.20 -10.72 2.88
C PHE A 251 17.71 -10.89 2.73
N ASP A 252 18.34 -9.86 2.18
CA ASP A 252 19.78 -9.64 2.22
C ASP A 252 20.05 -8.21 2.68
N ASN A 253 20.59 -8.09 3.90
CA ASN A 253 20.95 -6.81 4.52
C ASN A 253 19.84 -5.74 4.42
N TRP A 254 18.69 -6.03 5.06
CA TRP A 254 17.47 -5.21 5.08
C TRP A 254 16.71 -5.09 3.75
N ARG A 255 17.23 -5.62 2.65
CA ARG A 255 16.54 -5.55 1.35
C ARG A 255 15.83 -6.85 1.04
N ALA A 256 14.59 -6.73 0.59
CA ALA A 256 13.86 -7.84 -0.01
C ALA A 256 14.64 -8.36 -1.23
N GLN A 257 14.84 -9.68 -1.25
CA GLN A 257 15.42 -10.41 -2.37
C GLN A 257 14.63 -11.71 -2.55
N GLY A 258 14.59 -12.26 -3.75
CA GLY A 258 13.96 -13.57 -3.97
C GLY A 258 12.44 -13.53 -3.90
N ASP A 259 11.82 -14.69 -3.73
CA ASP A 259 10.36 -14.81 -3.68
C ASP A 259 9.80 -14.22 -2.37
N GLY A 260 8.76 -13.41 -2.49
CA GLY A 260 8.13 -12.76 -1.34
C GLY A 260 6.72 -12.23 -1.61
N VAL A 261 6.15 -11.66 -0.56
CA VAL A 261 4.88 -10.94 -0.57
C VAL A 261 5.10 -9.62 0.14
N PHE A 262 4.84 -8.51 -0.56
CA PHE A 262 4.78 -7.18 0.02
C PHE A 262 3.33 -6.73 0.11
N THR A 263 2.89 -6.31 1.28
CA THR A 263 1.58 -5.71 1.55
C THR A 263 1.80 -4.25 1.91
N ASP A 264 1.22 -3.31 1.15
CA ASP A 264 1.31 -1.89 1.47
C ASP A 264 0.35 -1.49 2.62
N ALA A 265 0.41 -0.23 3.06
CA ALA A 265 -0.41 0.28 4.15
C ALA A 265 -1.92 0.31 3.84
N ASP A 266 -2.29 0.30 2.54
CA ASP A 266 -3.68 0.28 2.07
C ASP A 266 -4.22 -1.16 1.95
N GLY A 267 -3.36 -2.16 2.13
CA GLY A 267 -3.70 -3.58 2.10
C GLY A 267 -3.55 -4.24 0.72
N ASN A 268 -2.96 -3.56 -0.26
CA ASN A 268 -2.69 -4.14 -1.56
C ASN A 268 -1.48 -5.08 -1.48
N GLN A 269 -1.56 -6.23 -2.14
CA GLN A 269 -0.53 -7.26 -2.10
C GLN A 269 0.20 -7.37 -3.43
N TYR A 270 1.52 -7.46 -3.35
CA TYR A 270 2.46 -7.63 -4.45
C TYR A 270 3.23 -8.93 -4.23
N ILE A 271 3.01 -9.91 -5.09
CA ILE A 271 3.48 -11.29 -4.94
C ILE A 271 4.42 -11.61 -6.09
N GLY A 272 5.64 -12.06 -5.79
CA GLY A 272 6.57 -12.50 -6.84
C GLY A 272 8.03 -12.37 -6.43
N TYR A 273 8.89 -12.14 -7.41
CA TYR A 273 10.33 -12.06 -7.21
C TYR A 273 10.79 -10.61 -6.95
N PHE A 274 11.42 -10.39 -5.81
CA PHE A 274 11.96 -9.10 -5.39
C PHE A 274 13.46 -9.02 -5.68
N ARG A 275 13.89 -7.87 -6.20
CA ARG A 275 15.30 -7.49 -6.35
C ARG A 275 15.50 -6.09 -5.79
N ASP A 276 16.43 -5.97 -4.84
CA ASP A 276 16.75 -4.69 -4.20
C ASP A 276 15.54 -3.96 -3.59
N GLY A 277 14.60 -4.71 -3.01
CA GLY A 277 13.38 -4.14 -2.42
C GLY A 277 12.19 -3.99 -3.36
N MET A 278 12.36 -4.19 -4.67
CA MET A 278 11.32 -3.95 -5.68
C MET A 278 10.87 -5.25 -6.34
N LEU A 279 9.58 -5.38 -6.59
CA LEU A 279 9.03 -6.43 -7.45
C LEU A 279 9.53 -6.20 -8.89
N ASP A 280 10.21 -7.20 -9.45
CA ASP A 280 10.88 -7.14 -10.75
C ASP A 280 10.69 -8.47 -11.50
N GLY A 281 10.13 -8.42 -12.70
CA GLY A 281 9.79 -9.60 -13.49
C GLY A 281 8.38 -10.11 -13.24
N LYS A 282 8.17 -11.43 -13.27
CA LYS A 282 6.82 -12.01 -13.16
C LYS A 282 6.28 -11.89 -11.73
N GLY A 283 5.02 -11.46 -11.62
CA GLY A 283 4.34 -11.38 -10.34
C GLY A 283 2.82 -11.31 -10.47
N GLU A 284 2.18 -11.14 -9.31
CA GLU A 284 0.75 -10.92 -9.15
C GLU A 284 0.52 -9.73 -8.22
N TYR A 285 -0.50 -8.94 -8.52
CA TYR A 285 -1.01 -7.87 -7.67
C TYR A 285 -2.47 -8.16 -7.32
N LEU A 286 -2.80 -7.98 -6.04
CA LEU A 286 -4.14 -8.10 -5.49
C LEU A 286 -4.47 -6.79 -4.76
N GLY A 287 -5.31 -5.97 -5.35
CA GLY A 287 -5.81 -4.73 -4.77
C GLY A 287 -6.86 -4.98 -3.70
N ALA A 288 -6.86 -4.16 -2.64
CA ALA A 288 -7.89 -4.22 -1.60
C ALA A 288 -9.29 -3.85 -2.15
N ASP A 289 -9.34 -3.16 -3.28
CA ASP A 289 -10.54 -2.78 -4.03
C ASP A 289 -11.08 -3.89 -4.96
N GLY A 290 -10.39 -5.03 -5.06
CA GLY A 290 -10.76 -6.14 -5.94
C GLY A 290 -10.08 -6.10 -7.32
N GLU A 291 -9.20 -5.12 -7.58
CA GLU A 291 -8.31 -5.14 -8.74
C GLU A 291 -7.34 -6.32 -8.66
N ARG A 292 -7.07 -6.96 -9.80
CA ARG A 292 -6.10 -8.05 -9.89
C ARG A 292 -5.24 -7.88 -11.14
N TYR A 293 -3.95 -8.16 -11.02
CA TYR A 293 -3.05 -8.22 -12.17
C TYR A 293 -2.11 -9.40 -12.06
N GLN A 294 -1.83 -10.05 -13.20
CA GLN A 294 -0.86 -11.13 -13.31
C GLN A 294 -0.02 -10.92 -14.57
N GLY A 295 1.28 -10.68 -14.42
CA GLY A 295 2.12 -10.33 -15.57
C GLY A 295 3.53 -9.91 -15.20
N ASP A 296 4.18 -9.14 -16.08
CA ASP A 296 5.50 -8.57 -15.79
C ASP A 296 5.38 -7.26 -14.97
N PHE A 297 6.32 -7.07 -14.07
CA PHE A 297 6.50 -5.86 -13.29
C PHE A 297 7.85 -5.25 -13.61
N GLU A 298 7.87 -3.92 -13.73
CA GLU A 298 9.09 -3.13 -13.80
C GLU A 298 8.93 -1.94 -12.82
N TYR A 299 9.84 -1.81 -11.86
CA TYR A 299 9.75 -0.81 -10.78
C TYR A 299 8.41 -0.86 -10.03
N GLN A 300 7.95 -2.07 -9.66
CA GLN A 300 6.65 -2.32 -9.00
C GLN A 300 5.41 -1.89 -9.81
N ARG A 301 5.53 -1.54 -11.10
CA ARG A 301 4.39 -1.21 -11.96
C ARG A 301 4.13 -2.30 -12.99
N PHE A 302 2.87 -2.48 -13.39
CA PHE A 302 2.49 -3.39 -14.47
C PHE A 302 3.24 -3.01 -15.76
N HIS A 303 3.86 -3.99 -16.40
CA HIS A 303 4.69 -3.82 -17.58
C HIS A 303 4.58 -5.06 -18.47
N GLY A 304 5.09 -4.99 -19.70
CA GLY A 304 5.24 -6.16 -20.55
C GLY A 304 3.91 -6.82 -20.86
N GLU A 305 3.87 -8.16 -20.88
CA GLU A 305 2.65 -8.91 -21.11
C GLU A 305 1.98 -9.24 -19.76
N GLY A 306 0.67 -9.02 -19.67
CA GLY A 306 -0.08 -9.36 -18.48
C GLY A 306 -1.58 -9.48 -18.71
N GLU A 307 -2.24 -9.95 -17.66
CA GLU A 307 -3.68 -10.00 -17.54
C GLU A 307 -4.11 -9.14 -16.35
N TRP A 308 -5.16 -8.38 -16.54
CA TRP A 308 -5.68 -7.43 -15.55
C TRP A 308 -7.19 -7.61 -15.42
N TRP A 309 -7.68 -7.51 -14.20
CA TRP A 309 -9.10 -7.52 -13.88
C TRP A 309 -9.42 -6.39 -12.91
N ASN A 310 -10.61 -5.81 -13.03
CA ASN A 310 -11.14 -4.92 -12.00
C ASN A 310 -12.29 -5.58 -11.23
N ALA A 311 -12.76 -4.87 -10.20
CA ALA A 311 -13.90 -5.31 -9.38
C ALA A 311 -15.21 -5.48 -10.17
N ALA A 312 -15.38 -4.76 -11.28
CA ALA A 312 -16.55 -4.84 -12.15
C ALA A 312 -16.54 -6.07 -13.09
N GLY A 313 -15.46 -6.85 -13.10
CA GLY A 313 -15.31 -8.03 -13.96
C GLY A 313 -14.85 -7.73 -15.39
N GLU A 314 -14.35 -6.51 -15.65
CA GLU A 314 -13.58 -6.26 -16.87
C GLU A 314 -12.30 -7.12 -16.85
N HIS A 315 -11.89 -7.63 -18.00
CA HIS A 315 -10.65 -8.39 -18.17
C HIS A 315 -9.87 -7.82 -19.35
N TYR A 316 -8.62 -7.43 -19.12
CA TYR A 316 -7.70 -7.08 -20.19
C TYR A 316 -6.56 -8.10 -20.25
N ALA A 317 -6.30 -8.62 -21.44
CA ALA A 317 -5.13 -9.44 -21.72
C ALA A 317 -4.29 -8.78 -22.81
N GLY A 318 -3.03 -8.48 -22.52
CA GLY A 318 -2.10 -7.91 -23.48
C GLY A 318 -1.00 -7.08 -22.84
N GLN A 319 -0.53 -6.08 -23.58
CA GLN A 319 0.64 -5.32 -23.20
C GLN A 319 0.34 -4.19 -22.20
N PHE A 320 1.31 -3.90 -21.34
CA PHE A 320 1.31 -2.84 -20.33
C PHE A 320 2.61 -2.05 -20.38
N ARG A 321 2.52 -0.77 -20.00
CA ARG A 321 3.70 0.08 -19.81
C ARG A 321 3.46 1.05 -18.67
N TYR A 322 4.23 0.92 -17.59
CA TYR A 322 4.15 1.77 -16.39
C TYR A 322 2.75 1.83 -15.77
N GLY A 323 2.08 0.70 -15.66
CA GLY A 323 0.76 0.58 -15.01
C GLY A 323 -0.44 0.77 -15.93
N VAL A 324 -0.24 1.17 -17.19
CA VAL A 324 -1.36 1.38 -18.13
C VAL A 324 -1.32 0.42 -19.31
N ARG A 325 -2.51 0.06 -19.82
CA ARG A 325 -2.67 -0.73 -21.05
C ARG A 325 -1.94 -0.05 -22.21
N HIS A 326 -1.14 -0.81 -22.94
CA HIS A 326 -0.31 -0.34 -24.04
C HIS A 326 -0.16 -1.43 -25.09
N GLY A 327 0.34 -1.11 -26.29
CA GLY A 327 0.67 -2.13 -27.29
C GLY A 327 -0.55 -2.94 -27.74
N ASP A 328 -0.36 -4.20 -28.13
CA ASP A 328 -1.49 -5.04 -28.55
C ASP A 328 -2.18 -5.69 -27.34
N GLY A 329 -3.51 -5.74 -27.37
CA GLY A 329 -4.29 -6.39 -26.30
C GLY A 329 -5.80 -6.46 -26.58
N THR A 330 -6.49 -7.23 -25.75
CA THR A 330 -7.94 -7.43 -25.79
C THR A 330 -8.55 -7.05 -24.45
N LEU A 331 -9.48 -6.09 -24.47
CA LEU A 331 -10.35 -5.78 -23.32
C LEU A 331 -11.69 -6.48 -23.51
N THR A 332 -12.10 -7.29 -22.54
CA THR A 332 -13.41 -7.91 -22.45
C THR A 332 -14.19 -7.23 -21.33
N ARG A 333 -15.37 -6.69 -21.64
CA ARG A 333 -16.27 -6.07 -20.68
C ARG A 333 -17.47 -6.94 -20.42
N HIS A 334 -17.89 -7.00 -19.17
CA HIS A 334 -19.18 -7.58 -18.84
C HIS A 334 -20.28 -6.67 -19.39
N ASN A 335 -21.31 -7.25 -20.00
CA ASN A 335 -22.49 -6.53 -20.46
C ASN A 335 -23.71 -7.07 -19.71
N PRO A 336 -24.26 -6.34 -18.73
CA PRO A 336 -25.40 -6.82 -17.95
C PRO A 336 -26.63 -7.06 -18.83
N GLY A 337 -26.98 -8.34 -19.02
CA GLY A 337 -28.14 -8.76 -19.83
C GLY A 337 -27.84 -9.06 -21.30
N GLY A 338 -26.57 -9.02 -21.72
CA GLY A 338 -26.11 -9.34 -23.08
C GLY A 338 -24.84 -10.20 -23.10
N ASP A 339 -24.32 -10.48 -24.30
CA ASP A 339 -23.02 -11.14 -24.47
C ASP A 339 -21.87 -10.19 -24.12
N PRO A 340 -20.74 -10.69 -23.56
CA PRO A 340 -19.57 -9.86 -23.26
C PRO A 340 -19.04 -9.15 -24.50
N GLU A 341 -18.74 -7.86 -24.37
CA GLU A 341 -18.16 -7.06 -25.46
C GLU A 341 -16.65 -7.17 -25.42
N SER A 342 -16.03 -7.52 -26.55
CA SER A 342 -14.57 -7.66 -26.67
C SER A 342 -13.98 -6.65 -27.64
N TYR A 343 -12.93 -5.98 -27.20
CA TYR A 343 -12.24 -4.92 -27.92
C TYR A 343 -10.78 -5.32 -28.11
N THR A 344 -10.45 -5.84 -29.29
CA THR A 344 -9.09 -6.28 -29.63
C THR A 344 -8.39 -5.23 -30.48
N GLY A 345 -7.14 -4.90 -30.17
CA GLY A 345 -6.37 -4.00 -31.01
C GLY A 345 -5.14 -3.41 -30.34
N THR A 346 -4.70 -2.26 -30.84
CA THR A 346 -3.55 -1.53 -30.31
C THR A 346 -4.00 -0.43 -29.36
N TRP A 347 -3.39 -0.41 -28.17
CA TRP A 347 -3.67 0.45 -27.04
C TRP A 347 -2.53 1.44 -26.81
N ARG A 348 -2.86 2.68 -26.44
CA ARG A 348 -1.90 3.72 -26.04
C ARG A 348 -2.47 4.51 -24.88
N GLN A 349 -1.69 4.62 -23.80
CA GLN A 349 -2.07 5.35 -22.59
C GLN A 349 -3.45 4.92 -22.03
N GLY A 350 -3.74 3.62 -22.05
CA GLY A 350 -5.02 3.10 -21.55
C GLY A 350 -6.16 3.12 -22.57
N GLU A 351 -6.02 3.78 -23.73
CA GLU A 351 -7.05 3.90 -24.75
C GLU A 351 -6.80 3.00 -25.97
N LEU A 352 -7.88 2.46 -26.54
CA LEU A 352 -7.84 1.71 -27.79
C LEU A 352 -7.76 2.69 -28.97
N VAL A 353 -6.64 2.68 -29.70
CA VAL A 353 -6.38 3.61 -30.82
C VAL A 353 -6.51 2.97 -32.20
N ALA A 354 -6.47 1.65 -32.28
CA ALA A 354 -6.73 0.90 -33.51
C ALA A 354 -7.35 -0.44 -33.15
N ALA A 355 -8.59 -0.70 -33.60
CA ALA A 355 -9.25 -1.98 -33.37
C ALA A 355 -8.97 -2.98 -34.51
N ARG A 356 -9.00 -4.27 -34.17
CA ARG A 356 -9.01 -5.39 -35.12
C ARG A 356 -10.45 -5.93 -35.17
N GLY A 357 -10.97 -6.17 -36.37
CA GLY A 357 -12.33 -6.67 -36.58
C GLY A 357 -13.22 -5.68 -37.33
N ASP A 358 -14.51 -5.71 -37.03
CA ASP A 358 -15.56 -4.85 -37.58
C ASP A 358 -15.66 -3.47 -36.89
N LEU A 359 -15.05 -3.32 -35.70
CA LEU A 359 -14.99 -2.04 -35.00
C LEU A 359 -14.04 -1.08 -35.71
N THR A 360 -14.58 -0.04 -36.33
CA THR A 360 -13.79 1.06 -36.91
C THR A 360 -13.58 2.14 -35.86
N ILE A 361 -12.32 2.55 -35.65
CA ILE A 361 -11.97 3.66 -34.74
C ILE A 361 -11.35 4.77 -35.57
N HIS A 362 -12.02 5.91 -35.60
CA HIS A 362 -11.51 7.09 -36.30
C HIS A 362 -10.51 7.82 -35.41
N THR A 363 -9.27 7.87 -35.87
CA THR A 363 -8.23 8.70 -35.23
C THR A 363 -8.58 10.18 -35.34
N PRO A 364 -8.14 11.05 -34.41
CA PRO A 364 -8.42 12.48 -34.48
C PRO A 364 -8.07 13.11 -35.84
N GLU A 365 -7.01 12.64 -36.50
CA GLU A 365 -6.54 13.14 -37.79
C GLU A 365 -7.47 12.78 -38.95
N THR A 366 -8.08 11.58 -38.93
CA THR A 366 -9.00 11.11 -39.98
C THR A 366 -10.43 11.56 -39.72
N LEU A 367 -10.75 11.89 -38.47
CA LEU A 367 -12.10 12.19 -38.01
C LEU A 367 -12.69 13.44 -38.66
N THR A 368 -11.93 14.53 -38.74
CA THR A 368 -12.45 15.81 -39.25
C THR A 368 -12.90 15.67 -40.70
N GLU A 369 -12.07 15.06 -41.55
CA GLU A 369 -12.40 14.86 -42.96
C GLU A 369 -13.56 13.88 -43.13
N HIS A 370 -13.56 12.77 -42.39
CA HIS A 370 -14.66 11.81 -42.43
C HIS A 370 -16.00 12.45 -42.01
N ALA A 371 -16.00 13.18 -40.89
CA ALA A 371 -17.19 13.87 -40.39
C ALA A 371 -17.73 14.89 -41.40
N LEU A 372 -16.87 15.65 -42.08
CA LEU A 372 -17.27 16.65 -43.06
C LEU A 372 -18.05 16.05 -44.24
N TYR A 373 -17.69 14.86 -44.71
CA TYR A 373 -18.30 14.28 -45.91
C TYR A 373 -19.43 13.30 -45.62
N GLN A 374 -19.42 12.61 -44.47
CA GLN A 374 -20.38 11.52 -44.19
C GLN A 374 -21.54 11.93 -43.27
N GLN A 375 -21.36 12.95 -42.42
CA GLN A 375 -22.34 13.24 -41.36
C GLN A 375 -23.63 13.88 -41.88
N LEU A 376 -23.56 14.73 -42.91
CA LEU A 376 -24.75 15.34 -43.47
C LEU A 376 -25.68 14.32 -44.15
N PRO A 377 -25.21 13.44 -45.06
CA PRO A 377 -26.05 12.38 -45.62
C PRO A 377 -26.63 11.45 -44.55
N LEU A 378 -25.82 11.07 -43.56
CA LEU A 378 -26.25 10.21 -42.45
C LEU A 378 -27.38 10.84 -41.65
N LEU A 379 -27.24 12.11 -41.27
CA LEU A 379 -28.30 12.85 -40.58
C LEU A 379 -29.57 12.94 -41.43
N GLU A 380 -29.46 13.27 -42.71
CA GLU A 380 -30.63 13.37 -43.60
C GLU A 380 -31.37 12.05 -43.74
N GLN A 381 -30.62 10.95 -43.84
CA GLN A 381 -31.18 9.61 -43.83
C GLN A 381 -31.96 9.36 -42.53
N THR A 382 -31.35 9.60 -41.36
CA THR A 382 -32.01 9.41 -40.06
C THR A 382 -33.28 10.25 -39.95
N LEU A 383 -33.22 11.54 -40.30
CA LEU A 383 -34.39 12.44 -40.23
C LEU A 383 -35.52 12.01 -41.17
N SER A 384 -35.20 11.47 -42.35
CA SER A 384 -36.20 11.02 -43.33
C SER A 384 -37.03 9.82 -42.87
N GLN A 385 -36.50 9.02 -41.94
CA GLN A 385 -37.13 7.79 -41.45
C GLN A 385 -38.19 8.04 -40.37
N VAL A 386 -38.27 9.25 -39.82
CA VAL A 386 -39.25 9.59 -38.79
C VAL A 386 -40.66 9.60 -39.37
N ALA A 387 -41.49 8.68 -38.86
CA ALA A 387 -42.89 8.57 -39.24
C ALA A 387 -43.74 9.69 -38.60
N PRO A 388 -44.78 10.18 -39.31
CA PRO A 388 -45.73 11.13 -38.72
C PRO A 388 -46.53 10.50 -37.57
N GLY A 389 -46.89 11.31 -36.59
CA GLY A 389 -47.73 10.92 -35.46
C GLY A 389 -49.13 10.51 -35.93
N ALA A 390 -49.72 9.57 -35.21
CA ALA A 390 -51.06 9.10 -35.51
C ALA A 390 -52.12 10.10 -35.00
N ALA A 391 -53.21 10.28 -35.76
CA ALA A 391 -54.27 11.20 -35.38
C ALA A 391 -55.14 10.66 -34.21
N ASP A 392 -55.22 9.34 -34.05
CA ASP A 392 -56.14 8.66 -33.15
C ASP A 392 -55.54 8.25 -31.80
N ARG A 393 -54.24 8.48 -31.60
CA ARG A 393 -53.52 8.07 -30.40
C ARG A 393 -52.35 8.99 -30.09
N ILE A 394 -51.99 9.06 -28.82
CA ILE A 394 -50.80 9.77 -28.34
C ILE A 394 -49.57 8.93 -28.63
N GLU A 395 -48.63 9.48 -29.39
CA GLU A 395 -47.33 8.87 -29.66
C GLU A 395 -46.23 9.46 -28.78
N LEU A 396 -45.23 8.63 -28.45
CA LEU A 396 -44.01 9.06 -27.75
C LEU A 396 -42.87 9.19 -28.76
N PHE A 397 -42.53 10.41 -29.11
CA PHE A 397 -41.35 10.71 -29.92
C PHE A 397 -40.13 10.79 -29.01
N THR A 398 -39.01 10.19 -29.40
CA THR A 398 -37.77 10.22 -28.60
C THR A 398 -36.66 10.93 -29.37
N LEU A 399 -36.00 11.86 -28.71
CA LEU A 399 -34.70 12.37 -29.12
C LEU A 399 -33.73 12.10 -27.97
N ALA A 400 -32.72 11.27 -28.18
CA ALA A 400 -31.71 11.03 -27.17
C ALA A 400 -30.32 11.33 -27.74
N LEU A 401 -29.48 12.04 -26.98
CA LEU A 401 -28.15 12.42 -27.43
C LEU A 401 -27.07 12.30 -26.36
N ALA A 402 -25.91 11.81 -26.80
CA ALA A 402 -24.64 11.78 -26.07
C ALA A 402 -23.62 12.71 -26.75
N PRO A 403 -23.61 14.02 -26.44
CA PRO A 403 -22.78 14.99 -27.14
C PRO A 403 -21.31 15.02 -26.71
N TYR A 404 -20.87 14.23 -25.73
CA TYR A 404 -19.47 14.20 -25.31
C TYR A 404 -18.81 12.88 -25.69
N GLY A 405 -17.89 12.92 -26.65
CA GLY A 405 -17.29 11.75 -27.29
C GLY A 405 -15.87 11.41 -26.85
N ALA A 406 -15.36 12.03 -25.79
CA ALA A 406 -14.07 11.62 -25.21
C ALA A 406 -14.24 10.40 -24.29
N GLU A 407 -15.27 10.38 -23.44
CA GLU A 407 -15.68 9.19 -22.70
C GLU A 407 -16.84 8.46 -23.40
N GLU A 408 -16.72 7.15 -23.54
CA GLU A 408 -17.66 6.31 -24.26
C GLU A 408 -18.88 5.90 -23.42
N VAL A 409 -18.91 6.21 -22.11
CA VAL A 409 -20.05 5.89 -21.21
C VAL A 409 -21.35 6.51 -21.70
N PHE A 410 -21.29 7.74 -22.21
CA PHE A 410 -22.45 8.45 -22.71
C PHE A 410 -23.05 7.77 -23.95
N ARG A 411 -22.21 7.30 -24.88
CA ARG A 411 -22.67 6.54 -26.06
C ARG A 411 -23.29 5.19 -25.63
N ARG A 412 -22.66 4.47 -24.69
CA ARG A 412 -23.19 3.19 -24.18
C ARG A 412 -24.58 3.36 -23.59
N GLU A 413 -24.77 4.41 -22.81
CA GLU A 413 -26.05 4.78 -22.23
C GLU A 413 -27.13 5.05 -23.31
N ILE A 414 -26.78 5.79 -24.37
CA ILE A 414 -27.71 6.00 -25.50
C ILE A 414 -28.06 4.70 -26.22
N ASN A 415 -27.10 3.79 -26.44
CA ASN A 415 -27.37 2.48 -27.07
C ASN A 415 -28.35 1.63 -26.25
N PHE A 416 -28.19 1.65 -24.93
CA PHE A 416 -29.10 0.95 -24.03
C PHE A 416 -30.51 1.54 -24.12
N ILE A 417 -30.63 2.87 -24.06
CA ILE A 417 -31.94 3.56 -24.12
C ILE A 417 -32.60 3.34 -25.47
N GLU A 418 -31.84 3.35 -26.57
CA GLU A 418 -32.35 3.03 -27.89
C GLU A 418 -33.02 1.66 -27.90
N THR A 419 -32.31 0.63 -27.43
CA THR A 419 -32.84 -0.73 -27.38
C THR A 419 -34.04 -0.83 -26.43
N ASP A 420 -33.94 -0.31 -25.21
CA ASP A 420 -35.01 -0.39 -24.21
C ASP A 420 -36.28 0.34 -24.66
N PHE A 421 -36.19 1.57 -25.17
CA PHE A 421 -37.37 2.35 -25.55
C PHE A 421 -38.06 1.76 -26.78
N GLN A 422 -37.31 1.28 -27.76
CA GLN A 422 -37.87 0.59 -28.92
C GLN A 422 -38.69 -0.63 -28.49
N HIS A 423 -38.19 -1.43 -27.54
CA HIS A 423 -38.92 -2.58 -27.02
C HIS A 423 -40.09 -2.20 -26.11
N ARG A 424 -39.89 -1.25 -25.20
CA ARG A 424 -40.84 -0.88 -24.14
C ARG A 424 -42.01 -0.05 -24.64
N PHE A 425 -41.74 0.87 -25.56
CA PHE A 425 -42.71 1.84 -26.05
C PHE A 425 -43.07 1.66 -27.52
N ALA A 426 -42.44 0.70 -28.22
CA ALA A 426 -42.68 0.43 -29.64
C ALA A 426 -42.53 1.68 -30.53
N ASN A 427 -41.64 2.60 -30.16
CA ASN A 427 -41.52 3.91 -30.79
C ASN A 427 -40.32 4.05 -31.74
N ALA A 428 -39.80 2.94 -32.28
CA ALA A 428 -38.66 2.94 -33.19
C ALA A 428 -38.84 3.89 -34.39
N ALA A 429 -40.05 3.96 -34.95
CA ALA A 429 -40.37 4.83 -36.09
C ALA A 429 -40.49 6.33 -35.71
N HIS A 430 -40.47 6.66 -34.43
CA HIS A 430 -40.66 8.02 -33.88
C HIS A 430 -39.43 8.51 -33.10
N SER A 431 -38.27 7.86 -33.28
CA SER A 431 -37.09 8.09 -32.46
C SER A 431 -35.87 8.50 -33.27
N ILE A 432 -35.07 9.41 -32.72
CA ILE A 432 -33.78 9.85 -33.24
C ILE A 432 -32.76 9.71 -32.11
N TYR A 433 -31.61 9.10 -32.43
CA TYR A 433 -30.49 8.93 -31.51
C TYR A 433 -29.23 9.55 -32.11
N LEU A 434 -28.57 10.43 -31.36
CA LEU A 434 -27.36 11.13 -31.79
C LEU A 434 -26.22 10.82 -30.80
N SER A 435 -24.99 10.64 -31.27
CA SER A 435 -23.86 10.55 -30.33
C SER A 435 -22.54 10.98 -30.95
N ASN A 436 -21.70 11.56 -30.10
CA ASN A 436 -20.30 11.80 -30.40
C ASN A 436 -19.49 10.63 -29.84
N SER A 437 -18.68 10.02 -30.69
CA SER A 437 -17.79 8.92 -30.36
C SER A 437 -16.85 8.69 -31.52
N ARG A 438 -15.62 8.23 -31.25
CA ARG A 438 -14.69 7.80 -32.31
C ARG A 438 -15.09 6.48 -32.97
N ARG A 439 -16.09 5.77 -32.41
CA ARG A 439 -16.48 4.40 -32.76
C ARG A 439 -17.81 4.30 -33.52
N SER A 440 -18.61 5.37 -33.55
CA SER A 440 -19.96 5.36 -34.16
C SER A 440 -20.16 6.44 -35.22
N LEU A 441 -19.10 6.94 -35.85
CA LEU A 441 -19.20 8.00 -36.85
C LEU A 441 -19.81 7.54 -38.16
N ASP A 442 -19.73 6.24 -38.46
CA ASP A 442 -20.22 5.68 -39.72
C ASP A 442 -21.72 5.38 -39.68
N ASP A 443 -22.27 5.14 -38.50
CA ASP A 443 -23.61 4.57 -38.31
C ASP A 443 -24.54 5.41 -37.44
N ARG A 444 -24.02 6.40 -36.70
CA ARG A 444 -24.84 7.35 -35.94
C ARG A 444 -24.48 8.81 -36.23
N PRO A 445 -25.48 9.68 -36.47
CA PRO A 445 -25.21 11.10 -36.65
C PRO A 445 -24.62 11.71 -35.37
N LEU A 446 -23.65 12.60 -35.56
CA LEU A 446 -23.02 13.39 -34.50
C LEU A 446 -24.07 14.20 -33.75
N ALA A 447 -23.90 14.27 -32.44
CA ALA A 447 -24.63 15.18 -31.57
C ALA A 447 -23.94 16.56 -31.58
N THR A 448 -24.51 17.47 -32.37
CA THR A 448 -24.07 18.87 -32.54
C THR A 448 -25.27 19.78 -32.32
N LEU A 449 -25.05 21.09 -32.10
CA LEU A 449 -26.17 22.03 -32.02
C LEU A 449 -27.03 22.01 -33.29
N THR A 450 -26.41 21.88 -34.47
CA THR A 450 -27.12 21.83 -35.75
C THR A 450 -27.94 20.55 -35.91
N SER A 451 -27.38 19.38 -35.56
CA SER A 451 -28.13 18.11 -35.65
C SER A 451 -29.24 18.04 -34.59
N LEU A 452 -29.04 18.60 -33.40
CA LEU A 452 -30.08 18.78 -32.40
C LEU A 452 -31.24 19.65 -32.92
N GLU A 453 -30.94 20.84 -33.45
CA GLU A 453 -31.93 21.76 -34.00
C GLU A 453 -32.73 21.12 -35.15
N ARG A 454 -32.04 20.54 -36.14
CA ARG A 454 -32.71 19.85 -37.27
C ARG A 454 -33.55 18.65 -36.83
N SER A 455 -33.11 17.94 -35.79
CA SER A 455 -33.86 16.81 -35.23
C SER A 455 -35.14 17.29 -34.55
N LEU A 456 -35.04 18.33 -33.72
CA LEU A 456 -36.22 18.94 -33.09
C LEU A 456 -37.21 19.48 -34.12
N ASP A 457 -36.74 20.20 -35.15
CA ASP A 457 -37.59 20.70 -36.23
C ASP A 457 -38.31 19.55 -36.96
N THR A 458 -37.58 18.47 -37.27
CA THR A 458 -38.16 17.30 -37.93
C THR A 458 -39.21 16.64 -37.06
N LEU A 459 -38.93 16.43 -35.77
CA LEU A 459 -39.88 15.84 -34.84
C LEU A 459 -41.11 16.74 -34.69
N GLY A 460 -40.94 18.04 -34.50
CA GLY A 460 -42.03 19.01 -34.40
C GLY A 460 -42.95 19.01 -35.63
N GLN A 461 -42.40 18.87 -36.84
CA GLN A 461 -43.18 18.75 -38.08
C GLN A 461 -43.95 17.42 -38.20
N ARG A 462 -43.45 16.36 -37.58
CA ARG A 462 -44.04 15.00 -37.65
C ARG A 462 -45.04 14.74 -36.53
N MET A 463 -44.88 15.40 -35.39
CA MET A 463 -45.74 15.28 -34.23
C MET A 463 -47.12 15.90 -34.47
N ASN A 464 -48.16 15.29 -33.90
CA ASN A 464 -49.42 15.98 -33.66
C ASN A 464 -49.26 16.92 -32.44
N PRO A 465 -49.26 18.25 -32.63
CA PRO A 465 -48.96 19.21 -31.57
C PRO A 465 -50.01 19.24 -30.44
N GLU A 466 -51.19 18.68 -30.67
CA GLU A 466 -52.25 18.63 -29.67
C GLU A 466 -52.04 17.49 -28.66
N GLN A 467 -51.35 16.41 -29.05
CA GLN A 467 -51.32 15.18 -28.25
C GLN A 467 -49.94 14.52 -28.12
N ASP A 468 -49.07 14.58 -29.12
CA ASP A 468 -47.82 13.80 -29.07
C ASP A 468 -46.82 14.38 -28.09
N ILE A 469 -46.04 13.49 -27.47
CA ILE A 469 -45.10 13.83 -26.39
C ILE A 469 -43.68 13.65 -26.91
N LEU A 470 -42.85 14.67 -26.74
CA LEU A 470 -41.40 14.55 -26.92
C LEU A 470 -40.77 14.05 -25.61
N PHE A 471 -40.02 12.96 -25.68
CA PHE A 471 -39.03 12.58 -24.68
C PHE A 471 -37.64 12.98 -25.17
N LEU A 472 -37.06 14.01 -24.57
CA LEU A 472 -35.69 14.45 -24.84
C LEU A 472 -34.78 13.94 -23.72
N TYR A 473 -33.73 13.19 -24.09
CA TYR A 473 -32.69 12.76 -23.17
C TYR A 473 -31.31 13.29 -23.59
N ILE A 474 -30.60 13.94 -22.68
CA ILE A 474 -29.22 14.39 -22.90
C ILE A 474 -28.34 13.80 -21.80
N THR A 475 -27.29 13.06 -22.17
CA THR A 475 -26.28 12.56 -21.23
C THR A 475 -24.88 13.08 -21.61
N SER A 476 -24.25 13.85 -20.73
CA SER A 476 -22.97 14.53 -20.99
C SER A 476 -22.35 15.12 -19.72
N HIS A 477 -21.21 15.80 -19.84
CA HIS A 477 -20.72 16.72 -18.82
C HIS A 477 -21.50 18.05 -18.84
N GLY A 478 -21.55 18.72 -17.70
CA GLY A 478 -22.19 20.04 -17.57
C GLY A 478 -21.38 20.97 -16.67
N GLN A 479 -21.60 22.27 -16.82
CA GLN A 479 -20.85 23.32 -16.12
C GLN A 479 -21.78 24.23 -15.31
N ARG A 480 -21.21 24.92 -14.31
CA ARG A 480 -21.94 25.84 -13.41
C ARG A 480 -22.59 27.02 -14.13
N ASP A 481 -22.16 27.36 -15.34
CA ASP A 481 -22.71 28.45 -16.14
C ASP A 481 -23.98 28.07 -16.92
N ARG A 482 -24.52 26.85 -16.67
CA ARG A 482 -25.73 26.29 -17.31
C ARG A 482 -25.51 25.86 -18.76
N THR A 483 -24.28 25.42 -19.07
CA THR A 483 -23.93 24.74 -20.31
C THR A 483 -23.89 23.22 -20.16
N ILE A 484 -24.20 22.52 -21.24
CA ILE A 484 -23.88 21.10 -21.46
C ILE A 484 -22.76 21.01 -22.47
N ALA A 485 -21.73 20.23 -22.15
CA ALA A 485 -20.55 20.10 -22.98
C ALA A 485 -20.86 19.30 -24.25
N PHE A 486 -20.44 19.83 -25.40
CA PHE A 486 -20.46 19.14 -26.68
C PHE A 486 -19.01 18.95 -27.12
N ASN A 487 -18.56 17.71 -27.18
CA ASN A 487 -17.18 17.36 -27.50
C ASN A 487 -17.12 16.21 -28.49
N GLN A 488 -16.26 16.35 -29.48
CA GLN A 488 -15.80 15.24 -30.32
C GLN A 488 -14.29 15.42 -30.50
N PRO A 489 -13.42 14.54 -29.95
CA PRO A 489 -11.98 14.67 -30.13
C PRO A 489 -11.62 14.80 -31.62
N GLY A 490 -10.90 15.87 -31.99
CA GLY A 490 -10.59 16.20 -33.39
C GLY A 490 -11.59 17.15 -34.09
N LEU A 491 -12.66 17.58 -33.42
CA LEU A 491 -13.64 18.55 -33.94
C LEU A 491 -14.05 19.54 -32.86
N ALA A 492 -13.88 20.84 -33.13
CA ALA A 492 -14.35 21.89 -32.23
C ALA A 492 -15.87 22.05 -32.35
N LEU A 493 -16.59 21.88 -31.23
CA LEU A 493 -18.04 22.02 -31.14
C LEU A 493 -18.42 23.08 -30.12
N ALA A 494 -19.59 23.68 -30.30
CA ALA A 494 -20.15 24.66 -29.35
C ALA A 494 -21.04 23.95 -28.34
N ASP A 495 -20.91 24.35 -27.07
CA ASP A 495 -21.71 23.82 -25.96
C ASP A 495 -23.18 24.30 -26.02
N LEU A 496 -24.08 23.51 -25.43
CA LEU A 496 -25.51 23.81 -25.39
C LEU A 496 -25.86 24.60 -24.14
N GLN A 497 -26.35 25.82 -24.35
CA GLN A 497 -26.91 26.65 -23.27
C GLN A 497 -28.39 26.34 -23.00
N ALA A 498 -28.80 26.48 -21.73
CA ALA A 498 -30.19 26.26 -21.30
C ALA A 498 -31.22 27.08 -22.10
N ASP A 499 -30.96 28.38 -22.28
CA ASP A 499 -31.86 29.28 -23.02
C ASP A 499 -31.93 28.90 -24.51
N ARG A 500 -30.81 28.45 -25.09
CA ARG A 500 -30.77 28.00 -26.49
C ARG A 500 -31.60 26.74 -26.70
N LEU A 501 -31.56 25.78 -25.76
CA LEU A 501 -32.42 24.61 -25.81
C LEU A 501 -33.90 24.99 -25.75
N ARG A 502 -34.26 25.96 -24.90
CA ARG A 502 -35.62 26.48 -24.82
C ARG A 502 -36.08 27.06 -26.16
N GLU A 503 -35.26 27.90 -26.78
CA GLU A 503 -35.52 28.50 -28.09
C GLU A 503 -35.76 27.43 -29.17
N MET A 504 -34.90 26.41 -29.24
CA MET A 504 -35.03 25.33 -30.23
C MET A 504 -36.33 24.54 -30.06
N LEU A 505 -36.70 24.19 -28.83
CA LEU A 505 -37.95 23.48 -28.54
C LEU A 505 -39.20 24.29 -28.91
N ASP A 506 -39.11 25.62 -28.78
CA ASP A 506 -40.21 26.54 -29.10
C ASP A 506 -40.33 26.79 -30.60
N ALA A 507 -39.21 26.98 -31.27
CA ALA A 507 -39.14 27.13 -32.72
C ALA A 507 -39.71 25.89 -33.44
N ALA A 508 -39.43 24.70 -32.90
CA ALA A 508 -39.97 23.43 -33.39
C ALA A 508 -41.48 23.25 -33.11
N GLY A 509 -42.12 24.14 -32.35
CA GLY A 509 -43.56 24.06 -32.03
C GLY A 509 -43.96 22.91 -31.11
N ILE A 510 -43.00 22.29 -30.42
CA ILE A 510 -43.23 21.10 -29.60
C ILE A 510 -43.90 21.51 -28.29
N ARG A 511 -45.16 21.10 -28.08
CA ARG A 511 -45.92 21.50 -26.89
C ARG A 511 -45.63 20.64 -25.67
N TRP A 512 -45.77 19.33 -25.79
CA TRP A 512 -45.69 18.38 -24.67
C TRP A 512 -44.28 17.80 -24.54
N ARG A 513 -43.62 18.05 -23.42
CA ARG A 513 -42.18 17.80 -23.26
C ARG A 513 -41.89 17.01 -22.00
N VAL A 514 -41.15 15.92 -22.13
CA VAL A 514 -40.45 15.23 -21.06
C VAL A 514 -38.96 15.44 -21.32
N LEU A 515 -38.30 16.22 -20.47
CA LEU A 515 -36.92 16.63 -20.63
C LEU A 515 -36.10 15.99 -19.51
N VAL A 516 -35.17 15.10 -19.86
CA VAL A 516 -34.31 14.42 -18.91
C VAL A 516 -32.86 14.79 -19.24
N ILE A 517 -32.17 15.44 -18.29
CA ILE A 517 -30.81 15.96 -18.49
C ILE A 517 -29.89 15.31 -17.45
N SER A 518 -29.06 14.38 -17.92
CA SER A 518 -28.03 13.71 -17.13
C SER A 518 -26.68 14.40 -17.32
N ALA A 519 -26.39 15.38 -16.47
CA ALA A 519 -25.14 16.11 -16.45
C ALA A 519 -24.90 16.80 -15.09
N CYS A 520 -23.64 17.11 -14.79
CA CYS A 520 -23.27 17.98 -13.67
C CYS A 520 -23.99 19.34 -13.78
N TYR A 521 -24.46 19.88 -12.67
CA TYR A 521 -25.14 21.18 -12.59
C TYR A 521 -26.44 21.28 -13.43
N SER A 522 -27.00 20.16 -13.89
CA SER A 522 -28.16 20.10 -14.80
C SER A 522 -29.42 20.78 -14.24
N GLY A 523 -29.57 20.86 -12.91
CA GLY A 523 -30.63 21.64 -12.25
C GLY A 523 -30.68 23.12 -12.69
N GLY A 524 -29.56 23.67 -13.18
CA GLY A 524 -29.48 25.02 -13.74
C GLY A 524 -30.33 25.24 -15.01
N PHE A 525 -30.80 24.18 -15.66
CA PHE A 525 -31.66 24.24 -16.85
C PHE A 525 -33.15 24.39 -16.51
N ILE A 526 -33.55 24.11 -15.27
CA ILE A 526 -34.96 24.03 -14.87
C ILE A 526 -35.68 25.35 -15.11
N ASP A 527 -35.09 26.48 -14.71
CA ASP A 527 -35.74 27.78 -14.79
C ASP A 527 -36.02 28.22 -16.23
N SER A 528 -35.13 27.91 -17.16
CA SER A 528 -35.30 28.24 -18.59
C SER A 528 -36.34 27.33 -19.26
N LEU A 529 -36.48 26.08 -18.82
CA LEU A 529 -37.29 25.08 -19.51
C LEU A 529 -38.71 24.95 -18.93
N LYS A 530 -38.91 25.24 -17.63
CA LYS A 530 -40.16 24.96 -16.92
C LYS A 530 -41.36 25.72 -17.49
N ASN A 531 -42.44 24.99 -17.72
CA ASN A 531 -43.76 25.52 -18.05
C ASN A 531 -44.84 24.46 -17.75
N ALA A 532 -46.12 24.79 -17.95
CA ALA A 532 -47.23 23.88 -17.64
C ALA A 532 -47.22 22.57 -18.46
N ASN A 533 -46.56 22.55 -19.62
CA ASN A 533 -46.49 21.42 -20.56
C ASN A 533 -45.15 20.68 -20.53
N SER A 534 -44.26 20.97 -19.56
CA SER A 534 -42.96 20.30 -19.42
C SER A 534 -42.85 19.51 -18.12
N LEU A 535 -42.37 18.27 -18.22
CA LEU A 535 -41.82 17.49 -17.11
C LEU A 535 -40.30 17.53 -17.26
N ILE A 536 -39.58 17.93 -16.22
CA ILE A 536 -38.12 18.10 -16.26
C ILE A 536 -37.51 17.24 -15.17
N ILE A 537 -36.54 16.40 -15.54
CA ILE A 537 -35.73 15.62 -14.63
C ILE A 537 -34.26 15.98 -14.86
N THR A 538 -33.52 16.19 -13.78
CA THR A 538 -32.10 16.53 -13.80
C THR A 538 -31.33 15.60 -12.88
N ALA A 539 -30.16 15.15 -13.31
CA ALA A 539 -29.32 14.21 -12.55
C ALA A 539 -28.60 14.87 -11.35
N ALA A 540 -28.54 16.19 -11.31
CA ALA A 540 -27.93 16.92 -10.20
C ALA A 540 -28.56 18.30 -10.02
N ALA A 541 -28.53 18.83 -8.81
CA ALA A 541 -28.93 20.21 -8.54
C ALA A 541 -27.99 21.22 -9.21
N ALA A 542 -28.46 22.48 -9.36
CA ALA A 542 -27.73 23.53 -10.07
C ALA A 542 -26.33 23.86 -9.50
N ASP A 543 -26.06 23.50 -8.24
CA ASP A 543 -24.81 23.72 -7.53
C ASP A 543 -24.03 22.41 -7.23
N ARG A 544 -24.50 21.27 -7.74
CA ARG A 544 -23.97 19.91 -7.49
C ARG A 544 -23.43 19.24 -8.76
N THR A 545 -22.51 18.31 -8.57
CA THR A 545 -22.02 17.40 -9.62
C THR A 545 -22.79 16.09 -9.60
N SER A 546 -22.88 15.42 -10.75
CA SER A 546 -23.33 14.01 -10.89
C SER A 546 -22.12 13.08 -11.05
N PHE A 547 -22.31 11.76 -10.91
CA PHE A 547 -21.23 10.77 -10.91
C PHE A 547 -21.47 9.62 -11.91
N GLY A 548 -20.44 8.78 -12.10
CA GLY A 548 -20.47 7.65 -13.02
C GLY A 548 -20.10 7.99 -14.47
N CYS A 549 -19.43 9.12 -14.71
CA CYS A 549 -19.10 9.60 -16.06
C CYS A 549 -17.79 9.04 -16.63
N ALA A 550 -17.11 8.15 -15.90
CA ALA A 550 -15.81 7.64 -16.30
C ALA A 550 -15.94 6.41 -17.21
N ASP A 551 -14.91 6.15 -18.01
CA ASP A 551 -15.00 5.15 -19.07
C ASP A 551 -14.89 3.69 -18.59
N ASN A 552 -14.54 3.49 -17.32
CA ASN A 552 -14.61 2.24 -16.58
C ASN A 552 -16.02 1.94 -16.04
N GLU A 553 -16.96 2.89 -16.15
CA GLU A 553 -18.36 2.69 -15.78
C GLU A 553 -19.17 2.25 -17.00
N ASP A 554 -20.09 1.30 -16.81
CA ASP A 554 -21.01 0.89 -17.89
C ASP A 554 -22.07 1.95 -18.17
N PHE A 555 -22.40 2.76 -17.16
CA PHE A 555 -23.47 3.75 -17.19
C PHE A 555 -23.23 4.86 -16.16
N THR A 556 -23.80 6.05 -16.38
CA THR A 556 -23.86 7.08 -15.35
C THR A 556 -24.71 6.62 -14.16
N TYR A 557 -24.44 7.10 -12.94
CA TYR A 557 -25.20 6.68 -11.75
C TYR A 557 -26.69 6.97 -11.92
N PHE A 558 -27.00 8.18 -12.40
CA PHE A 558 -28.37 8.57 -12.68
C PHE A 558 -28.99 7.70 -13.78
N GLY A 559 -28.26 7.48 -14.87
CA GLY A 559 -28.76 6.68 -15.95
C GLY A 559 -29.07 5.24 -15.57
N ASP A 560 -28.18 4.60 -14.80
CA ASP A 560 -28.34 3.20 -14.37
C ASP A 560 -29.57 3.08 -13.47
N THR A 561 -29.60 3.90 -12.42
CA THR A 561 -30.68 3.88 -11.43
C THR A 561 -32.02 4.26 -12.06
N PHE A 562 -32.06 5.24 -12.98
CA PHE A 562 -33.29 5.66 -13.64
C PHE A 562 -33.76 4.67 -14.70
N PHE A 563 -32.93 4.32 -15.70
CA PHE A 563 -33.36 3.53 -16.85
C PHE A 563 -33.30 2.02 -16.63
N LYS A 564 -32.22 1.51 -16.02
CA LYS A 564 -32.04 0.06 -15.82
C LYS A 564 -32.81 -0.44 -14.60
N GLN A 565 -32.80 0.30 -13.49
CA GLN A 565 -33.36 -0.20 -12.24
C GLN A 565 -34.80 0.28 -11.99
N ALA A 566 -35.05 1.59 -12.05
CA ALA A 566 -36.30 2.18 -11.59
C ALA A 566 -37.42 2.18 -12.64
N LEU A 567 -37.13 2.63 -13.87
CA LEU A 567 -38.14 2.77 -14.94
C LEU A 567 -38.85 1.44 -15.27
N PRO A 568 -38.19 0.27 -15.29
CA PRO A 568 -38.87 -1.00 -15.57
C PRO A 568 -39.92 -1.39 -14.56
N GLN A 569 -39.80 -0.88 -13.33
CA GLN A 569 -40.63 -1.26 -12.19
C GLN A 569 -41.60 -0.15 -11.80
N SER A 570 -41.79 0.87 -12.64
CA SER A 570 -42.53 2.09 -12.29
C SER A 570 -43.68 2.37 -13.26
N ALA A 571 -44.79 2.88 -12.72
CA ALA A 571 -45.98 3.24 -13.51
C ALA A 571 -45.83 4.60 -14.22
N SER A 572 -44.92 5.45 -13.76
CA SER A 572 -44.67 6.77 -14.33
C SER A 572 -43.19 7.16 -14.29
N PHE A 573 -42.82 8.19 -15.06
CA PHE A 573 -41.47 8.76 -15.00
C PHE A 573 -41.18 9.42 -13.63
N ALA A 574 -42.18 10.01 -12.98
CA ALA A 574 -42.04 10.58 -11.64
C ALA A 574 -41.78 9.50 -10.57
N GLU A 575 -42.48 8.36 -10.65
CA GLU A 575 -42.22 7.24 -9.75
C GLU A 575 -40.82 6.64 -9.99
N ALA A 576 -40.42 6.51 -11.26
CA ALA A 576 -39.08 6.06 -11.60
C ALA A 576 -38.01 7.01 -11.05
N PHE A 577 -38.23 8.32 -11.13
CA PHE A 577 -37.33 9.33 -10.57
C PHE A 577 -37.17 9.16 -9.05
N HIS A 578 -38.26 9.02 -8.29
CA HIS A 578 -38.16 8.89 -6.83
C HIS A 578 -37.43 7.61 -6.39
N LYS A 579 -37.60 6.51 -7.12
CA LYS A 579 -36.83 5.28 -6.87
C LYS A 579 -35.35 5.45 -7.23
N ALA A 580 -35.06 6.11 -8.34
CA ALA A 580 -33.69 6.38 -8.76
C ALA A 580 -32.96 7.28 -7.76
N ASP A 581 -33.59 8.36 -7.29
CA ASP A 581 -33.03 9.29 -6.31
C ASP A 581 -32.64 8.59 -5.00
N ALA A 582 -33.49 7.68 -4.51
CA ALA A 582 -33.19 6.87 -3.33
C ALA A 582 -31.94 5.97 -3.54
N LEU A 583 -31.83 5.32 -4.70
CA LEU A 583 -30.67 4.47 -5.02
C LEU A 583 -29.39 5.30 -5.18
N ILE A 584 -29.47 6.46 -5.83
CA ILE A 584 -28.35 7.38 -6.00
C ILE A 584 -27.83 7.84 -4.65
N GLN A 585 -28.72 8.20 -3.72
CA GLN A 585 -28.34 8.61 -2.37
C GLN A 585 -27.59 7.49 -1.63
N GLU A 586 -28.04 6.24 -1.75
CA GLU A 586 -27.36 5.08 -1.15
C GLU A 586 -25.96 4.87 -1.72
N TRP A 587 -25.80 4.91 -3.05
CA TRP A 587 -24.52 4.69 -3.73
C TRP A 587 -23.52 5.81 -3.41
N GLU A 588 -23.95 7.06 -3.50
CA GLU A 588 -23.09 8.20 -3.19
C GLU A 588 -22.67 8.21 -1.72
N GLN A 589 -23.56 7.83 -0.80
CA GLN A 589 -23.23 7.70 0.62
C GLN A 589 -22.22 6.58 0.88
N ALA A 590 -22.37 5.43 0.21
CA ALA A 590 -21.44 4.31 0.34
C ALA A 590 -20.01 4.69 -0.07
N GLU A 591 -19.88 5.61 -1.03
CA GLU A 591 -18.59 6.09 -1.53
C GLU A 591 -18.11 7.39 -0.89
N GLY A 592 -18.78 7.88 0.15
CA GLY A 592 -18.43 9.14 0.82
C GLY A 592 -18.57 10.38 -0.06
N LYS A 593 -19.36 10.29 -1.14
CA LYS A 593 -19.65 11.39 -2.06
C LYS A 593 -20.76 12.28 -1.49
N THR A 594 -20.70 13.56 -1.84
CA THR A 594 -21.79 14.48 -1.52
C THR A 594 -22.95 14.25 -2.47
N HIS A 595 -24.16 14.09 -1.92
CA HIS A 595 -25.32 13.74 -2.72
C HIS A 595 -25.56 14.73 -3.88
N SER A 596 -25.80 14.20 -5.09
CA SER A 596 -25.99 14.99 -6.31
C SER A 596 -27.30 15.78 -6.31
N GLN A 597 -28.28 15.40 -5.49
CA GLN A 597 -29.62 16.00 -5.40
C GLN A 597 -30.32 16.10 -6.77
N PRO A 598 -30.59 14.97 -7.45
CA PRO A 598 -31.47 14.94 -8.62
C PRO A 598 -32.77 15.72 -8.38
N GLN A 599 -33.31 16.37 -9.41
CA GLN A 599 -34.51 17.19 -9.27
C GLN A 599 -35.57 16.83 -10.31
N LEU A 600 -36.84 16.86 -9.90
CA LEU A 600 -38.02 16.67 -10.72
C LEU A 600 -38.93 17.91 -10.65
N VAL A 601 -39.36 18.41 -11.80
CA VAL A 601 -40.37 19.48 -11.93
C VAL A 601 -41.48 19.01 -12.86
N GLU A 602 -42.72 19.11 -12.40
CA GLU A 602 -43.90 18.68 -13.14
C GLU A 602 -44.85 19.85 -13.43
N GLY A 603 -45.06 20.14 -14.72
CA GLY A 603 -46.13 21.01 -15.16
C GLY A 603 -47.50 20.31 -15.05
N SER A 604 -48.52 21.00 -14.55
CA SER A 604 -49.84 20.40 -14.35
C SER A 604 -50.45 19.78 -15.62
N ALA A 605 -50.30 20.45 -16.76
CA ALA A 605 -50.88 19.97 -18.01
C ALA A 605 -50.15 18.73 -18.55
N ILE A 606 -48.82 18.65 -18.44
CA ILE A 606 -48.06 17.48 -18.92
C ILE A 606 -48.33 16.25 -18.05
N THR A 607 -48.54 16.42 -16.75
CA THR A 607 -48.88 15.31 -15.85
C THR A 607 -50.20 14.67 -16.27
N GLU A 608 -51.21 15.48 -16.59
CA GLU A 608 -52.47 14.98 -17.17
C GLU A 608 -52.27 14.29 -18.52
N GLN A 609 -51.42 14.86 -19.39
CA GLN A 609 -51.14 14.28 -20.71
C GLN A 609 -50.44 12.92 -20.63
N LEU A 610 -49.46 12.78 -19.74
CA LEU A 610 -48.76 11.52 -19.49
C LEU A 610 -49.71 10.47 -18.91
N ALA A 611 -50.62 10.85 -18.03
CA ALA A 611 -51.65 9.96 -17.52
C ALA A 611 -52.59 9.46 -18.64
N ARG A 612 -52.99 10.33 -19.58
CA ARG A 612 -53.77 9.96 -20.77
C ARG A 612 -53.01 8.97 -21.66
N TRP A 613 -51.75 9.26 -21.97
CA TRP A 613 -50.90 8.38 -22.77
C TRP A 613 -50.72 6.99 -22.13
N ARG A 614 -50.46 6.92 -20.83
CA ARG A 614 -50.34 5.65 -20.12
C ARG A 614 -51.66 4.87 -20.09
N ALA A 615 -52.79 5.53 -19.85
CA ALA A 615 -54.10 4.89 -19.89
C ALA A 615 -54.44 4.32 -21.27
N GLN A 616 -54.02 4.98 -22.36
CA GLN A 616 -54.14 4.47 -23.72
C GLN A 616 -53.32 3.18 -23.92
N ALA A 617 -52.07 3.14 -23.47
CA ALA A 617 -51.21 1.95 -23.58
C ALA A 617 -51.78 0.73 -22.83
N HIS A 618 -52.39 0.94 -21.66
CA HIS A 618 -53.07 -0.13 -20.91
C HIS A 618 -54.33 -0.67 -21.60
N ARG A 619 -55.07 0.18 -22.32
CA ARG A 619 -56.25 -0.26 -23.10
C ARG A 619 -55.86 -1.09 -24.32
N ALA A 620 -54.72 -0.79 -24.94
CA ALA A 620 -54.20 -1.55 -26.07
C ALA A 620 -53.70 -2.95 -25.69
N THR A 621 -53.28 -3.17 -24.43
CA THR A 621 -52.77 -4.46 -23.92
C THR A 621 -53.82 -5.37 -23.27
N GLY A 622 -55.11 -4.97 -23.27
CA GLY A 622 -56.23 -5.88 -23.00
C GLY A 622 -56.47 -6.31 -21.53
N LEU A 623 -55.89 -5.62 -20.54
CA LEU A 623 -56.20 -5.87 -19.12
C LEU A 623 -57.30 -4.92 -18.64
N ALA A 624 -58.55 -5.22 -19.00
CA ALA A 624 -59.72 -4.58 -18.42
C ALA A 624 -59.87 -4.99 -16.94
N GLY A 625 -59.68 -4.04 -16.04
CA GLY A 625 -60.01 -4.21 -14.62
C GLY A 625 -61.50 -4.53 -14.45
N ALA A 626 -61.80 -5.66 -13.80
CA ALA A 626 -63.14 -5.94 -13.32
C ALA A 626 -63.53 -4.95 -12.21
N PRO A 627 -64.78 -4.46 -12.17
CA PRO A 627 -65.20 -3.48 -11.18
C PRO A 627 -65.29 -4.11 -9.79
N ASN A 628 -64.76 -3.38 -8.81
CA ASN A 628 -64.84 -3.64 -7.39
C ASN A 628 -66.33 -3.78 -6.98
N LYS A 629 -66.78 -5.00 -6.70
CA LYS A 629 -68.08 -5.23 -6.05
C LYS A 629 -67.87 -5.19 -4.54
N THR A 630 -68.27 -4.07 -3.94
CA THR A 630 -68.75 -4.02 -2.57
C THR A 630 -69.92 -4.98 -2.38
N GLY A 631 -69.91 -5.77 -1.31
CA GLY A 631 -71.07 -6.58 -0.93
C GLY A 631 -70.81 -7.74 0.04
N GLN A 632 -70.32 -7.47 1.26
CA GLN A 632 -70.94 -7.76 2.57
C GLN A 632 -69.94 -7.56 3.70
#